data_AF-A0A4Q7R7J0-F1
#
_entry.id   AF-A0A4Q7R7J0-F1
#
_cell.length_a   1.000
_cell.length_b   1.000
_cell.length_c   1.000
_cell.angle_alpha   90.00
_cell.angle_beta   90.00
_cell.angle_gamma   90.00
#
_symmetry.space_group_name_H-M   'P 1'
#
loop_
_entity.id
_entity.type
_entity.pdbx_description
1 polymer ?
#
loop_
_entity_poly.entity_id
_entity_poly.type
_entity_poly.pdbx_seq_one_letter_code
_entity_poly.pdbx_strand_id
1 'polypeptide(L)'
;MLATSLLLATVMFPGSAAASGDITADILAGRNVTLSGDAVVTVPAGTTTYGGVIGGEGTLRVGGSGTLVMTRDSDFTVPRTKQRQSVRILGGNHPYVVVGNPDPPAVIVDRGATLQYGNGGGTGLIGRFPYNTPGFQLNQDNIEVNGTLRLSLTRAFNLGTISGSGLVTQPRFLWGTLDLAGTQPFSGVIDNGTGTAAGKPETAVALPNARAVLNQGTWTIDTPLDQTVVLRQNFYQREYGSDINVQSRPGGKVVLTGQYSYSDRGGDTDPSLSDPGLNWRKIPHDRNKRGTNIKGADVQWGDGTSDEIFMPGTADTVYINLLAARSRSKLTFAYNGPVTLGAPIGGGVFHDTLKSPGAGDVVIKGVRGNDVTFAADQYYDGSTTISRGAVLRLGSGRPGGDGSLLTKASLFRVINGGSLVVQNVRSTISLSKISGSGSFTQAGPATTRLAGSLTYTGRTTISQGTLSLTAGSLRTSSAVALTRAGARLELTGNQTLQNLTMAAGTRLTSGPRAVVSLSGRSTLAGAVSGGTLVNAGALNGSFTVAGSYIQTPAARLITRTDRTAPRVTGSVSLAGSLQLAGSPRHTGEITLLNNAGRGPVVGTFTGLREGTELTLGTTKYAITYRGGTGNDVTLKPIRAKAPAVAPNRPTGDTTAVAPTAATGGWSYRSAGLVAVAAVVVVLGLVGFRRRLRRRNSSSRG
;
A
#
# COMPACT_ATOMS: atom_id res chain seq x y z
N MET A 1 -23.41 46.66 24.80
CA MET A 1 -24.30 47.26 25.83
C MET A 1 -23.91 46.69 27.20
N LEU A 2 -24.30 47.36 28.28
CA LEU A 2 -23.73 47.29 29.64
C LEU A 2 -23.17 45.93 30.09
N ALA A 3 -21.94 45.95 30.60
CA ALA A 3 -21.36 44.85 31.35
C ALA A 3 -21.89 44.87 32.79
N THR A 4 -22.69 43.87 33.16
CA THR A 4 -23.08 43.61 34.55
C THR A 4 -22.07 42.67 35.20
N SER A 5 -21.28 43.21 36.13
CA SER A 5 -20.35 42.43 36.96
C SER A 5 -21.12 41.53 37.92
N LEU A 6 -21.31 40.26 37.58
CA LEU A 6 -21.85 39.27 38.50
C LEU A 6 -20.77 38.89 39.53
N LEU A 7 -20.93 39.33 40.79
CA LEU A 7 -20.14 38.78 41.89
C LEU A 7 -20.48 37.29 42.03
N LEU A 8 -19.47 36.42 41.92
CA LEU A 8 -19.63 35.03 42.33
C LEU A 8 -19.73 35.01 43.86
N ALA A 9 -20.93 34.75 44.38
CA ALA A 9 -21.08 34.32 45.76
C ALA A 9 -20.50 32.90 45.90
N THR A 10 -19.56 32.71 46.81
CA THR A 10 -19.17 31.37 47.27
C THR A 10 -20.37 30.72 47.93
N VAL A 11 -20.88 29.63 47.34
CA VAL A 11 -21.97 28.84 47.92
C VAL A 11 -21.40 28.09 49.13
N MET A 12 -21.45 28.72 50.30
CA MET A 12 -21.27 28.00 51.56
C MET A 12 -22.49 27.11 51.79
N PHE A 13 -22.26 25.81 51.89
CA PHE A 13 -23.30 24.89 52.32
C PHE A 13 -23.55 25.09 53.82
N PRO A 14 -24.79 25.23 54.29
CA PRO A 14 -25.05 25.36 55.73
C PRO A 14 -24.50 24.11 56.45
N GLY A 15 -23.49 24.33 57.30
CA GLY A 15 -22.78 23.28 58.04
C GLY A 15 -21.40 22.85 57.49
N SER A 16 -20.88 23.42 56.40
CA SER A 16 -19.51 23.16 55.94
C SER A 16 -18.48 24.09 56.61
N ALA A 17 -17.43 23.52 57.21
CA ALA A 17 -16.27 24.29 57.64
C ALA A 17 -15.36 24.63 56.44
N ALA A 18 -14.72 25.81 56.50
CA ALA A 18 -13.65 26.17 55.56
C ALA A 18 -12.36 25.42 55.95
N ALA A 19 -11.73 24.72 55.00
CA ALA A 19 -10.62 23.80 55.28
C ALA A 19 -9.50 23.85 54.23
N SER A 20 -8.27 23.64 54.71
CA SER A 20 -7.06 23.39 53.93
C SER A 20 -6.10 22.53 54.76
N GLY A 21 -5.08 21.92 54.16
CA GLY A 21 -4.26 20.90 54.83
C GLY A 21 -4.91 19.51 54.85
N ASP A 22 -4.71 18.73 55.91
CA ASP A 22 -5.27 17.37 56.00
C ASP A 22 -6.76 17.41 56.38
N ILE A 23 -7.62 17.00 55.45
CA ILE A 23 -9.09 16.92 55.62
C ILE A 23 -9.58 15.46 55.74
N THR A 24 -8.68 14.50 55.96
CA THR A 24 -9.00 13.06 55.99
C THR A 24 -10.11 12.74 56.99
N ALA A 25 -10.07 13.32 58.19
CA ALA A 25 -11.08 13.09 59.23
C ALA A 25 -12.49 13.56 58.81
N ASP A 26 -12.61 14.67 58.05
CA ASP A 26 -13.89 15.16 57.53
C ASP A 26 -14.47 14.24 56.46
N ILE A 27 -13.61 13.78 55.54
CA ILE A 27 -14.00 12.85 54.47
C ILE A 27 -14.40 11.49 55.02
N LEU A 28 -13.65 10.94 55.99
CA LEU A 28 -14.00 9.68 56.67
C LEU A 28 -15.29 9.79 57.48
N ALA A 29 -15.59 10.97 58.04
CA ALA A 29 -16.86 11.25 58.73
C ALA A 29 -18.01 11.63 57.77
N GLY A 30 -17.78 11.67 56.45
CA GLY A 30 -18.79 12.01 55.45
C GLY A 30 -19.26 13.47 55.49
N ARG A 31 -18.50 14.38 56.11
CA ARG A 31 -18.87 15.80 56.28
C ARG A 31 -18.68 16.58 54.97
N ASN A 32 -19.51 17.60 54.74
CA ASN A 32 -19.33 18.55 53.64
C ASN A 32 -18.09 19.42 53.92
N VAL A 33 -17.26 19.64 52.90
CA VAL A 33 -16.01 20.41 53.01
C VAL A 33 -16.07 21.62 52.07
N THR A 34 -15.69 22.80 52.55
CA THR A 34 -15.42 23.96 51.69
C THR A 34 -13.92 24.23 51.67
N LEU A 35 -13.28 24.02 50.53
CA LEU A 35 -11.87 24.31 50.33
C LEU A 35 -11.61 25.82 50.43
N SER A 36 -10.59 26.17 51.21
CA SER A 36 -10.01 27.52 51.31
C SER A 36 -8.52 27.55 50.90
N GLY A 37 -8.02 26.45 50.33
CA GLY A 37 -6.63 26.27 49.95
C GLY A 37 -6.36 24.83 49.48
N ASP A 38 -5.08 24.49 49.36
CA ASP A 38 -4.67 23.14 48.96
C ASP A 38 -4.91 22.16 50.13
N ALA A 39 -5.52 21.00 49.85
CA ALA A 39 -6.00 20.02 50.84
C ALA A 39 -5.62 18.58 50.45
N VAL A 40 -5.47 17.72 51.46
CA VAL A 40 -5.02 16.32 51.32
C VAL A 40 -6.02 15.39 51.99
N VAL A 41 -6.28 14.24 51.34
CA VAL A 41 -7.03 13.10 51.88
C VAL A 41 -6.14 11.87 51.81
N THR A 42 -5.81 11.27 52.93
CA THR A 42 -5.08 9.99 53.00
C THR A 42 -6.09 8.85 53.14
N VAL A 43 -6.43 8.20 52.02
CA VAL A 43 -7.45 7.15 51.99
C VAL A 43 -6.90 5.86 52.61
N PRO A 44 -7.49 5.34 53.70
CA PRO A 44 -7.08 4.08 54.31
C PRO A 44 -7.34 2.90 53.38
N ALA A 45 -6.60 1.80 53.54
CA ALA A 45 -6.76 0.61 52.72
C ALA A 45 -8.21 0.09 52.72
N GLY A 46 -8.69 -0.35 51.56
CA GLY A 46 -10.10 -0.72 51.33
C GLY A 46 -10.87 0.38 50.59
N THR A 47 -12.17 0.48 50.85
CA THR A 47 -13.08 1.40 50.15
C THR A 47 -13.76 2.34 51.14
N THR A 48 -13.55 3.65 50.96
CA THR A 48 -14.24 4.72 51.68
C THR A 48 -15.30 5.32 50.77
N THR A 49 -16.57 5.26 51.15
CA THR A 49 -17.66 5.92 50.43
C THR A 49 -17.93 7.30 51.04
N TYR A 50 -17.73 8.35 50.25
CA TYR A 50 -17.97 9.73 50.67
C TYR A 50 -19.35 10.20 50.21
N GLY A 51 -20.21 10.48 51.21
CA GLY A 51 -21.56 11.01 51.04
C GLY A 51 -21.68 12.53 51.13
N GLY A 52 -20.61 13.23 51.51
CA GLY A 52 -20.59 14.70 51.54
C GLY A 52 -20.41 15.31 50.14
N VAL A 53 -20.30 16.63 50.10
CA VAL A 53 -19.86 17.39 48.92
C VAL A 53 -18.62 18.23 49.25
N ILE A 54 -17.75 18.40 48.27
CA ILE A 54 -16.61 19.33 48.34
C ILE A 54 -16.93 20.54 47.47
N GLY A 55 -16.78 21.74 48.02
CA GLY A 55 -16.91 23.01 47.29
C GLY A 55 -15.78 23.99 47.59
N GLY A 56 -15.85 25.22 47.08
CA GLY A 56 -14.89 26.30 47.41
C GLY A 56 -13.76 26.49 46.39
N GLU A 57 -12.61 27.00 46.84
CA GLU A 57 -11.42 27.19 46.01
C GLU A 57 -10.19 26.49 46.62
N GLY A 58 -9.48 25.70 45.82
CA GLY A 58 -8.34 24.91 46.29
C GLY A 58 -7.89 23.81 45.34
N THR A 59 -6.96 22.98 45.81
CA THR A 59 -6.52 21.73 45.16
C THR A 59 -6.81 20.55 46.09
N LEU A 60 -7.41 19.47 45.59
CA LEU A 60 -7.64 18.23 46.33
C LEU A 60 -6.61 17.17 45.93
N ARG A 61 -5.75 16.76 46.87
CA ARG A 61 -4.80 15.66 46.70
C ARG A 61 -5.29 14.40 47.40
N VAL A 62 -5.53 13.33 46.66
CA VAL A 62 -6.00 12.03 47.15
C VAL A 62 -4.81 11.07 47.19
N GLY A 63 -4.36 10.74 48.40
CA GLY A 63 -3.27 9.81 48.69
C GLY A 63 -3.71 8.58 49.47
N GLY A 64 -2.75 7.83 50.00
CA GLY A 64 -2.98 6.54 50.67
C GLY A 64 -3.03 5.35 49.71
N SER A 65 -3.70 4.27 50.11
CA SER A 65 -3.76 2.99 49.38
C SER A 65 -5.17 2.48 49.11
N GLY A 66 -6.20 3.22 49.54
CA GLY A 66 -7.60 2.87 49.35
C GLY A 66 -8.28 3.50 48.15
N THR A 67 -9.59 3.22 48.05
CA THR A 67 -10.51 3.82 47.09
C THR A 67 -11.42 4.83 47.77
N LEU A 68 -11.39 6.09 47.35
CA LEU A 68 -12.36 7.12 47.74
C LEU A 68 -13.47 7.19 46.70
N VAL A 69 -14.69 6.80 47.06
CA VAL A 69 -15.87 6.81 46.18
C VAL A 69 -16.71 8.06 46.43
N MET A 70 -16.70 8.98 45.48
CA MET A 70 -17.57 10.15 45.47
C MET A 70 -18.98 9.74 45.07
N THR A 71 -20.00 9.97 45.90
CA THR A 71 -21.40 9.61 45.58
C THR A 71 -22.30 10.81 45.23
N ARG A 72 -21.88 12.01 45.62
CA ARG A 72 -22.52 13.28 45.25
C ARG A 72 -21.57 14.13 44.42
N ASP A 73 -22.13 14.94 43.53
CA ASP A 73 -21.34 15.87 42.74
C ASP A 73 -20.68 16.92 43.63
N SER A 74 -19.46 17.32 43.28
CA SER A 74 -18.64 18.29 44.02
C SER A 74 -18.11 19.35 43.05
N ASP A 75 -18.16 20.61 43.48
CA ASP A 75 -17.92 21.79 42.63
C ASP A 75 -17.02 22.78 43.38
N PHE A 76 -15.72 22.65 43.14
CA PHE A 76 -14.67 23.56 43.53
C PHE A 76 -13.78 23.84 42.32
N THR A 77 -12.81 24.74 42.42
CA THR A 77 -11.74 24.85 41.42
C THR A 77 -10.48 25.48 42.00
N VAL A 78 -9.39 25.56 41.24
CA VAL A 78 -8.17 26.25 41.71
C VAL A 78 -8.42 27.76 41.88
N PRO A 79 -7.79 28.43 42.86
CA PRO A 79 -7.99 29.87 43.08
C PRO A 79 -7.78 30.70 41.82
N ARG A 80 -8.51 31.82 41.68
CA ARG A 80 -8.51 32.65 40.46
C ARG A 80 -7.13 33.15 40.02
N THR A 81 -6.14 33.22 40.92
CA THR A 81 -4.74 33.55 40.63
C THR A 81 -3.94 32.40 39.98
N LYS A 82 -4.37 31.15 40.15
CA LYS A 82 -3.84 29.95 39.48
C LYS A 82 -4.53 29.68 38.13
N GLN A 83 -5.70 30.29 37.87
CA GLN A 83 -6.46 30.11 36.63
C GLN A 83 -5.84 30.86 35.43
N ARG A 84 -5.53 30.11 34.38
CA ARG A 84 -4.88 30.52 33.12
C ARG A 84 -5.45 29.82 31.88
N GLN A 85 -6.39 28.89 32.06
CA GLN A 85 -7.02 28.11 30.99
C GLN A 85 -7.78 29.00 30.02
N SER A 86 -7.39 28.88 28.75
CA SER A 86 -8.03 29.57 27.63
C SER A 86 -8.93 28.61 26.87
N VAL A 87 -10.18 29.01 26.68
CA VAL A 87 -11.19 28.27 25.91
C VAL A 87 -11.65 29.19 24.79
N ARG A 88 -11.45 28.76 23.55
CA ARG A 88 -11.78 29.53 22.35
C ARG A 88 -12.74 28.74 21.47
N ILE A 89 -13.79 29.41 21.01
CA ILE A 89 -14.70 28.87 20.00
C ILE A 89 -14.28 29.45 18.64
N LEU A 90 -13.91 28.58 17.71
CA LEU A 90 -13.50 28.91 16.34
C LEU A 90 -14.51 28.30 15.34
N GLY A 91 -14.37 28.55 14.03
CA GLY A 91 -15.13 27.83 13.00
C GLY A 91 -16.46 28.46 12.53
N GLY A 92 -16.87 29.60 13.09
CA GLY A 92 -18.05 30.34 12.62
C GLY A 92 -19.35 29.53 12.70
N ASN A 93 -20.01 29.31 11.57
CA ASN A 93 -21.26 28.52 11.47
C ASN A 93 -21.10 27.04 11.86
N HIS A 94 -19.87 26.55 11.96
CA HIS A 94 -19.54 25.20 12.43
C HIS A 94 -18.56 25.31 13.60
N PRO A 95 -19.07 25.71 14.79
CA PRO A 95 -18.21 26.10 15.89
C PRO A 95 -17.49 24.89 16.50
N TYR A 96 -16.21 25.05 16.80
CA TYR A 96 -15.42 24.07 17.54
C TYR A 96 -14.55 24.70 18.62
N VAL A 97 -14.33 23.95 19.69
CA VAL A 97 -13.66 24.34 20.92
C VAL A 97 -12.19 23.97 20.86
N VAL A 98 -11.34 24.96 21.09
CA VAL A 98 -9.90 24.81 21.33
C VAL A 98 -9.63 25.19 22.79
N VAL A 99 -9.08 24.23 23.53
CA VAL A 99 -8.59 24.42 24.91
C VAL A 99 -7.07 24.57 24.86
N GLY A 100 -6.53 25.56 25.59
CA GLY A 100 -5.09 25.81 25.67
C GLY A 100 -4.70 26.47 26.99
N ASN A 101 -3.40 26.43 27.32
CA ASN A 101 -2.84 26.91 28.59
C ASN A 101 -3.54 26.31 29.84
N PRO A 102 -3.70 24.99 29.94
CA PRO A 102 -4.52 24.36 30.99
C PRO A 102 -4.13 24.83 32.41
N ASP A 103 -5.15 25.05 33.23
CA ASP A 103 -5.04 25.31 34.67
C ASP A 103 -4.18 24.22 35.34
N PRO A 104 -3.44 24.53 36.43
CA PRO A 104 -2.82 23.48 37.23
C PRO A 104 -3.90 22.52 37.75
N PRO A 105 -3.56 21.26 38.07
CA PRO A 105 -4.55 20.29 38.52
C PRO A 105 -5.31 20.78 39.76
N ALA A 106 -6.64 20.78 39.66
CA ALA A 106 -7.53 20.97 40.82
C ALA A 106 -7.63 19.66 41.63
N VAL A 107 -7.45 18.51 40.96
CA VAL A 107 -7.44 17.19 41.58
C VAL A 107 -6.12 16.48 41.26
N ILE A 108 -5.48 15.90 42.27
CA ILE A 108 -4.28 15.06 42.12
C ILE A 108 -4.56 13.71 42.78
N VAL A 109 -4.41 12.62 42.03
CA VAL A 109 -4.56 11.25 42.53
C VAL A 109 -3.17 10.60 42.60
N ASP A 110 -2.67 10.38 43.81
CA ASP A 110 -1.33 9.87 44.04
C ASP A 110 -1.20 8.37 43.75
N ARG A 111 0.04 7.94 43.47
CA ARG A 111 0.36 6.54 43.21
C ARG A 111 -0.04 5.67 44.40
N GLY A 112 -0.85 4.65 44.15
CA GLY A 112 -1.40 3.75 45.18
C GLY A 112 -2.84 4.09 45.58
N ALA A 113 -3.27 5.34 45.45
CA ALA A 113 -4.64 5.75 45.73
C ALA A 113 -5.55 5.53 44.52
N THR A 114 -6.84 5.31 44.79
CA THR A 114 -7.90 5.35 43.79
C THR A 114 -8.92 6.43 44.14
N LEU A 115 -9.18 7.35 43.22
CA LEU A 115 -10.34 8.24 43.27
C LEU A 115 -11.41 7.67 42.33
N GLN A 116 -12.61 7.43 42.83
CA GLN A 116 -13.72 6.93 42.03
C GLN A 116 -14.84 7.97 41.97
N TYR A 117 -15.24 8.32 40.75
CA TYR A 117 -16.42 9.14 40.49
C TYR A 117 -17.65 8.26 40.34
N GLY A 118 -18.64 8.47 41.20
CA GLY A 118 -19.88 7.71 41.23
C GLY A 118 -19.73 6.29 41.76
N ASN A 119 -20.88 5.64 41.98
CA ASN A 119 -21.01 4.27 42.46
C ASN A 119 -21.85 3.37 41.53
N GLY A 120 -21.99 3.77 40.26
CA GLY A 120 -22.93 3.18 39.29
C GLY A 120 -24.17 4.04 39.01
N GLY A 121 -24.32 5.17 39.71
CA GLY A 121 -25.38 6.16 39.48
C GLY A 121 -25.00 7.31 38.54
N GLY A 122 -25.85 8.32 38.48
CA GLY A 122 -25.66 9.53 37.66
C GLY A 122 -24.90 10.68 38.36
N THR A 123 -24.43 10.49 39.59
CA THR A 123 -23.79 11.51 40.45
C THR A 123 -22.50 10.99 41.07
N GLY A 124 -21.65 11.90 41.55
CA GLY A 124 -20.31 11.60 42.08
C GLY A 124 -19.17 12.19 41.24
N LEU A 125 -19.45 13.16 40.37
CA LEU A 125 -18.43 13.85 39.58
C LEU A 125 -17.82 15.01 40.38
N ILE A 126 -16.50 15.19 40.31
CA ILE A 126 -15.88 16.47 40.66
C ILE A 126 -15.75 17.28 39.37
N GLY A 127 -16.25 18.51 39.34
CA GLY A 127 -16.04 19.41 38.22
C GLY A 127 -16.81 20.72 38.28
N ARG A 128 -16.17 21.79 37.86
CA ARG A 128 -16.74 23.11 37.59
C ARG A 128 -16.93 23.33 36.09
N PHE A 129 -18.14 23.70 35.64
CA PHE A 129 -18.49 23.81 34.22
C PHE A 129 -18.87 25.25 33.80
N PRO A 130 -17.92 26.21 33.79
CA PRO A 130 -18.20 27.63 33.55
C PRO A 130 -18.33 27.97 32.06
N TYR A 131 -17.93 27.07 31.16
CA TYR A 131 -17.84 27.33 29.73
C TYR A 131 -19.12 26.89 29.01
N ASN A 132 -19.74 27.82 28.29
CA ASN A 132 -20.87 27.52 27.39
C ASN A 132 -20.34 26.96 26.05
N THR A 133 -19.73 25.78 26.08
CA THR A 133 -19.15 25.10 24.91
C THR A 133 -20.23 24.43 24.06
N PRO A 134 -20.17 24.51 22.72
CA PRO A 134 -21.11 23.81 21.85
C PRO A 134 -20.91 22.28 21.94
N GLY A 135 -22.01 21.53 22.01
CA GLY A 135 -22.03 20.06 21.92
C GLY A 135 -21.55 19.28 23.15
N PHE A 136 -20.96 19.95 24.15
CA PHE A 136 -20.56 19.34 25.43
C PHE A 136 -20.34 20.39 26.52
N GLN A 137 -20.34 19.98 27.79
CA GLN A 137 -19.91 20.83 28.91
C GLN A 137 -18.42 20.56 29.20
N LEU A 138 -17.56 21.54 28.95
CA LEU A 138 -16.14 21.47 29.29
C LEU A 138 -15.95 21.72 30.80
N ASN A 139 -15.26 20.80 31.48
CA ASN A 139 -14.83 21.00 32.86
C ASN A 139 -13.64 21.98 32.89
N GLN A 140 -13.66 22.93 33.83
CA GLN A 140 -12.52 23.78 34.13
C GLN A 140 -11.42 23.00 34.86
N ASP A 141 -11.83 22.07 35.73
CA ASP A 141 -10.90 21.36 36.59
C ASP A 141 -10.08 20.36 35.80
N ASN A 142 -8.76 20.49 35.96
CA ASN A 142 -7.78 19.58 35.40
C ASN A 142 -7.37 18.56 36.45
N ILE A 143 -7.04 17.33 36.02
CA ILE A 143 -6.82 16.19 36.92
C ILE A 143 -5.47 15.54 36.63
N GLU A 144 -4.60 15.45 37.63
CA GLU A 144 -3.37 14.67 37.55
C GLU A 144 -3.59 13.27 38.14
N VAL A 145 -3.46 12.24 37.30
CA VAL A 145 -3.70 10.84 37.67
C VAL A 145 -2.38 10.07 37.69
N ASN A 146 -1.81 9.89 38.88
CA ASN A 146 -0.61 9.06 39.12
C ASN A 146 -0.96 7.70 39.77
N GLY A 147 -2.10 7.63 40.47
CA GLY A 147 -2.77 6.40 40.90
C GLY A 147 -3.84 5.97 39.89
N THR A 148 -5.06 5.76 40.37
CA THR A 148 -6.21 5.37 39.54
C THR A 148 -7.36 6.37 39.65
N LEU A 149 -7.86 6.86 38.52
CA LEU A 149 -9.16 7.53 38.42
C LEU A 149 -10.18 6.55 37.84
N ARG A 150 -11.17 6.16 38.63
CA ARG A 150 -12.23 5.22 38.23
C ARG A 150 -13.56 5.92 37.97
N LEU A 151 -14.15 5.66 36.81
CA LEU A 151 -15.24 6.44 36.25
C LEU A 151 -16.54 5.62 36.26
N SER A 152 -17.21 5.59 37.40
CA SER A 152 -18.39 4.76 37.65
C SER A 152 -19.70 5.59 37.62
N LEU A 153 -19.86 6.40 36.57
CA LEU A 153 -21.04 7.24 36.28
C LEU A 153 -21.84 6.72 35.07
N THR A 154 -23.17 6.81 35.11
CA THR A 154 -24.06 6.46 33.98
C THR A 154 -24.38 7.62 33.03
N ARG A 155 -23.81 8.82 33.26
CA ARG A 155 -23.96 10.00 32.40
C ARG A 155 -22.74 10.27 31.53
N ALA A 156 -22.85 11.15 30.54
CA ALA A 156 -21.68 11.71 29.86
C ALA A 156 -20.93 12.67 30.81
N PHE A 157 -19.60 12.70 30.73
CA PHE A 157 -18.76 13.61 31.53
C PHE A 157 -17.46 13.95 30.80
N ASN A 158 -17.06 15.21 30.91
CA ASN A 158 -15.73 15.67 30.52
C ASN A 158 -14.89 15.86 31.79
N LEU A 159 -13.62 15.45 31.75
CA LEU A 159 -12.68 15.50 32.88
C LEU A 159 -11.71 16.68 32.82
N GLY A 160 -11.96 17.65 31.93
CA GLY A 160 -11.03 18.73 31.63
C GLY A 160 -9.78 18.20 30.93
N THR A 161 -8.63 18.70 31.35
CA THR A 161 -7.30 18.24 30.93
C THR A 161 -6.76 17.24 31.95
N ILE A 162 -6.43 16.04 31.48
CA ILE A 162 -5.85 14.95 32.26
C ILE A 162 -4.34 14.93 32.07
N SER A 163 -3.59 14.84 33.17
CA SER A 163 -2.14 14.66 33.23
C SER A 163 -1.79 13.47 34.13
N GLY A 164 -0.49 13.21 34.33
CA GLY A 164 -0.01 12.07 35.11
C GLY A 164 0.19 10.80 34.27
N SER A 165 0.55 9.70 34.95
CA SER A 165 1.07 8.46 34.35
C SER A 165 0.33 7.17 34.78
N GLY A 166 -0.76 7.31 35.53
CA GLY A 166 -1.51 6.22 36.14
C GLY A 166 -2.57 5.57 35.22
N LEU A 167 -3.71 5.22 35.80
CA LEU A 167 -4.83 4.59 35.11
C LEU A 167 -6.09 5.47 35.16
N VAL A 168 -6.68 5.75 34.01
CA VAL A 168 -8.06 6.24 33.91
C VAL A 168 -8.92 5.08 33.42
N THR A 169 -9.81 4.53 34.26
CA THR A 169 -10.61 3.33 33.95
C THR A 169 -12.10 3.58 34.09
N GLN A 170 -12.88 3.07 33.15
CA GLN A 170 -14.34 2.99 33.22
C GLN A 170 -14.76 1.52 33.36
N PRO A 171 -15.66 1.16 34.30
CA PRO A 171 -16.29 -0.17 34.31
C PRO A 171 -17.04 -0.50 33.01
N ARG A 172 -17.19 -1.80 32.72
CA ARG A 172 -18.02 -2.30 31.61
C ARG A 172 -19.52 -2.14 31.88
N PHE A 173 -20.29 -2.07 30.79
CA PHE A 173 -21.77 -2.03 30.77
C PHE A 173 -22.39 -0.87 31.57
N LEU A 174 -21.58 0.16 31.81
CA LEU A 174 -21.89 1.34 32.60
C LEU A 174 -21.98 2.52 31.63
N TRP A 175 -23.20 2.77 31.13
CA TRP A 175 -23.50 3.57 29.93
C TRP A 175 -23.21 5.08 30.00
N GLY A 176 -22.37 5.51 30.94
CA GLY A 176 -21.72 6.81 30.84
C GLY A 176 -20.74 6.88 29.68
N THR A 177 -20.35 8.10 29.30
CA THR A 177 -19.38 8.32 28.22
C THR A 177 -18.33 9.32 28.66
N LEU A 178 -17.06 8.91 28.64
CA LEU A 178 -15.93 9.79 28.83
C LEU A 178 -15.77 10.67 27.58
N ASP A 179 -15.79 11.98 27.75
CA ASP A 179 -15.67 12.96 26.67
C ASP A 179 -14.29 13.63 26.71
N LEU A 180 -13.41 13.26 25.79
CA LEU A 180 -12.03 13.78 25.68
C LEU A 180 -11.97 14.92 24.65
N ALA A 181 -11.71 16.12 25.16
CA ALA A 181 -11.58 17.35 24.38
C ALA A 181 -10.15 17.90 24.42
N GLY A 182 -9.67 18.46 23.31
CA GLY A 182 -8.36 19.10 23.24
C GLY A 182 -7.16 18.16 23.40
N THR A 183 -6.00 18.74 23.73
CA THR A 183 -4.74 18.00 23.93
C THR A 183 -4.61 17.56 25.38
N GLN A 184 -4.43 16.26 25.60
CA GLN A 184 -4.34 15.63 26.91
C GLN A 184 -2.88 15.23 27.18
N PRO A 185 -2.15 15.89 28.11
CA PRO A 185 -0.76 15.57 28.41
C PRO A 185 -0.51 14.18 29.02
N PHE A 186 -1.57 13.52 29.52
CA PHE A 186 -1.58 12.19 30.13
C PHE A 186 -0.68 11.17 29.40
N SER A 187 0.14 10.46 30.17
CA SER A 187 1.07 9.43 29.68
C SER A 187 0.76 8.01 30.16
N GLY A 188 -0.32 7.84 30.93
CA GLY A 188 -0.76 6.55 31.47
C GLY A 188 -1.57 5.70 30.49
N VAL A 189 -2.48 4.89 31.04
CA VAL A 189 -3.42 4.03 30.29
C VAL A 189 -4.85 4.56 30.43
N ILE A 190 -5.60 4.56 29.34
CA ILE A 190 -7.04 4.78 29.34
C ILE A 190 -7.72 3.43 29.10
N ASP A 191 -8.46 2.93 30.09
CA ASP A 191 -9.28 1.72 30.02
C ASP A 191 -10.75 2.09 29.83
N ASN A 192 -11.23 1.92 28.60
CA ASN A 192 -12.59 2.26 28.17
C ASN A 192 -13.49 1.02 28.30
N GLY A 193 -14.10 0.82 29.47
CA GLY A 193 -15.05 -0.28 29.69
C GLY A 193 -16.34 -0.21 28.89
N THR A 194 -16.85 0.99 28.60
CA THR A 194 -18.18 1.15 27.97
C THR A 194 -18.21 2.15 26.81
N GLY A 195 -17.82 3.40 27.01
CA GLY A 195 -17.98 4.45 26.01
C GLY A 195 -17.01 5.62 26.19
N THR A 196 -16.28 5.95 25.12
CA THR A 196 -15.44 7.15 25.05
C THR A 196 -15.68 7.89 23.75
N ALA A 197 -15.85 9.22 23.83
CA ALA A 197 -15.78 10.14 22.72
C ALA A 197 -14.37 10.78 22.71
N ALA A 198 -13.52 10.32 21.80
CA ALA A 198 -12.19 10.82 21.57
C ALA A 198 -12.21 11.80 20.40
N GLY A 199 -12.67 13.01 20.67
CA GLY A 199 -12.96 14.02 19.66
C GLY A 199 -14.38 13.95 19.12
N LYS A 200 -14.85 15.12 18.67
CA LYS A 200 -16.21 15.43 18.25
C LYS A 200 -16.17 16.42 17.07
N PRO A 201 -17.30 16.65 16.38
CA PRO A 201 -17.41 17.78 15.45
C PRO A 201 -17.07 19.12 16.09
N GLU A 202 -17.39 19.26 17.39
CA GLU A 202 -17.20 20.47 18.17
C GLU A 202 -15.86 20.51 18.91
N THR A 203 -15.00 19.48 18.86
CA THR A 203 -13.63 19.56 19.41
C THR A 203 -12.71 18.46 18.87
N ALA A 204 -11.47 18.81 18.53
CA ALA A 204 -10.45 17.81 18.20
C ALA A 204 -9.81 17.25 19.49
N VAL A 205 -9.38 15.99 19.45
CA VAL A 205 -8.59 15.38 20.53
C VAL A 205 -7.14 15.16 20.11
N ALA A 206 -6.21 15.24 21.04
CA ALA A 206 -4.84 14.74 20.88
C ALA A 206 -4.36 14.04 22.14
N LEU A 207 -3.86 12.81 21.99
CA LEU A 207 -3.23 12.02 23.04
C LEU A 207 -1.73 11.84 22.73
N PRO A 208 -0.88 12.89 22.82
CA PRO A 208 0.51 12.82 22.37
C PRO A 208 1.36 11.81 23.16
N ASN A 209 1.10 11.67 24.47
CA ASN A 209 1.96 10.90 25.37
C ASN A 209 1.30 9.61 25.90
N ALA A 210 -0.02 9.45 25.72
CA ALA A 210 -0.75 8.32 26.29
C ALA A 210 -0.15 7.00 25.79
N ARG A 211 0.16 6.09 26.71
CA ARG A 211 0.97 4.90 26.41
C ARG A 211 0.17 3.82 25.70
N ALA A 212 -1.07 3.59 26.14
CA ALA A 212 -1.98 2.62 25.55
C ALA A 212 -3.44 2.99 25.82
N VAL A 213 -4.34 2.46 24.99
CA VAL A 213 -5.78 2.44 25.26
C VAL A 213 -6.22 0.98 25.40
N LEU A 214 -6.82 0.61 26.51
CA LEU A 214 -7.51 -0.67 26.66
C LEU A 214 -8.99 -0.44 26.28
N ASN A 215 -9.32 -0.69 25.01
CA ASN A 215 -10.67 -0.53 24.49
C ASN A 215 -11.50 -1.80 24.73
N GLN A 216 -12.37 -1.74 25.73
CA GLN A 216 -13.30 -2.81 26.10
C GLN A 216 -14.75 -2.50 25.68
N GLY A 217 -15.10 -1.24 25.49
CA GLY A 217 -16.39 -0.78 24.94
C GLY A 217 -16.26 -0.11 23.57
N THR A 218 -17.03 0.94 23.37
CA THR A 218 -17.07 1.74 22.14
C THR A 218 -16.10 2.92 22.23
N TRP A 219 -15.14 3.01 21.30
CA TRP A 219 -14.28 4.19 21.15
C TRP A 219 -14.71 4.98 19.91
N THR A 220 -15.28 6.17 20.11
CA THR A 220 -15.76 7.02 19.00
C THR A 220 -14.76 8.12 18.70
N ILE A 221 -14.46 8.33 17.43
CA ILE A 221 -13.63 9.43 16.93
C ILE A 221 -14.47 10.21 15.90
N ASP A 222 -14.53 11.53 16.02
CA ASP A 222 -14.99 12.45 14.97
C ASP A 222 -14.02 13.64 14.89
N THR A 223 -14.16 14.48 13.87
CA THR A 223 -13.29 15.64 13.65
C THR A 223 -14.12 16.90 13.49
N PRO A 224 -13.64 18.08 13.90
CA PRO A 224 -14.12 19.33 13.35
C PRO A 224 -13.84 19.43 11.84
N LEU A 225 -14.44 20.41 11.17
CA LEU A 225 -14.21 20.67 9.74
C LEU A 225 -12.74 20.97 9.46
N ASP A 226 -12.23 20.40 8.36
CA ASP A 226 -10.85 20.60 7.88
C ASP A 226 -9.74 20.23 8.90
N GLN A 227 -10.08 19.55 10.01
CA GLN A 227 -9.13 19.15 11.05
C GLN A 227 -8.68 17.71 10.91
N THR A 228 -7.39 17.46 11.21
CA THR A 228 -6.85 16.09 11.30
C THR A 228 -6.70 15.68 12.77
N VAL A 229 -7.34 14.58 13.16
CA VAL A 229 -7.10 13.90 14.45
C VAL A 229 -6.09 12.79 14.22
N VAL A 230 -5.06 12.71 15.07
CA VAL A 230 -4.01 11.68 15.01
C VAL A 230 -3.90 10.96 16.34
N LEU A 231 -4.24 9.67 16.37
CA LEU A 231 -4.04 8.80 17.52
C LEU A 231 -2.91 7.81 17.24
N ARG A 232 -1.94 7.75 18.16
CA ARG A 232 -0.69 6.99 18.00
C ARG A 232 -0.60 5.77 18.89
N GLN A 233 -1.55 5.65 19.81
CA GLN A 233 -1.62 4.63 20.84
C GLN A 233 -1.79 3.25 20.22
N ASN A 234 -1.19 2.24 20.86
CA ASN A 234 -1.68 0.89 20.72
C ASN A 234 -3.01 0.77 21.48
N PHE A 235 -4.03 0.33 20.76
CA PHE A 235 -5.31 -0.07 21.30
C PHE A 235 -5.27 -1.56 21.61
N TYR A 236 -5.82 -1.97 22.74
CA TYR A 236 -5.93 -3.36 23.16
C TYR A 236 -7.38 -3.72 23.44
N GLN A 237 -7.75 -4.98 23.21
CA GLN A 237 -9.06 -5.55 23.58
C GLN A 237 -8.84 -6.87 24.32
N ARG A 238 -9.72 -7.18 25.29
CA ARG A 238 -9.79 -8.50 25.94
C ARG A 238 -11.17 -9.16 25.88
N GLU A 239 -12.20 -8.41 25.48
CA GLU A 239 -13.62 -8.76 25.63
C GLU A 239 -14.39 -8.59 24.32
N TYR A 240 -15.44 -9.37 24.10
CA TYR A 240 -16.26 -9.24 22.89
C TYR A 240 -17.04 -7.91 22.83
N GLY A 241 -17.32 -7.46 21.60
CA GLY A 241 -18.17 -6.30 21.33
C GLY A 241 -17.45 -4.94 21.27
N SER A 242 -16.14 -4.89 21.55
CA SER A 242 -15.37 -3.65 21.51
C SER A 242 -15.05 -3.19 20.08
N ASP A 243 -15.21 -1.91 19.80
CA ASP A 243 -14.94 -1.35 18.47
C ASP A 243 -14.45 0.10 18.48
N ILE A 244 -13.87 0.51 17.34
CA ILE A 244 -13.46 1.88 17.06
C ILE A 244 -14.37 2.43 15.95
N ASN A 245 -15.26 3.35 16.32
CA ASN A 245 -16.17 4.05 15.42
C ASN A 245 -15.53 5.33 14.93
N VAL A 246 -15.31 5.46 13.62
CA VAL A 246 -14.63 6.60 13.03
C VAL A 246 -15.58 7.38 12.13
N GLN A 247 -15.80 8.65 12.49
CA GLN A 247 -16.45 9.67 11.69
C GLN A 247 -15.40 10.74 11.32
N SER A 248 -15.67 11.53 10.30
CA SER A 248 -15.00 12.80 10.09
C SER A 248 -15.96 13.79 9.44
N ARG A 249 -15.83 15.07 9.78
CA ARG A 249 -16.54 16.15 9.07
C ARG A 249 -15.86 16.42 7.72
N PRO A 250 -16.56 17.07 6.76
CA PRO A 250 -15.96 17.47 5.48
C PRO A 250 -14.57 18.13 5.63
N GLY A 251 -13.64 17.73 4.76
CA GLY A 251 -12.22 18.12 4.82
C GLY A 251 -11.42 17.54 5.99
N GLY A 252 -12.09 17.06 7.05
CA GLY A 252 -11.49 16.44 8.21
C GLY A 252 -11.06 14.99 7.99
N LYS A 253 -10.09 14.54 8.79
CA LYS A 253 -9.41 13.25 8.61
C LYS A 253 -8.98 12.62 9.94
N VAL A 254 -9.03 11.30 10.02
CA VAL A 254 -8.49 10.53 11.15
C VAL A 254 -7.27 9.72 10.71
N VAL A 255 -6.19 9.80 11.48
CA VAL A 255 -4.96 9.02 11.25
C VAL A 255 -4.68 8.15 12.47
N LEU A 256 -4.51 6.85 12.25
CA LEU A 256 -4.29 5.84 13.28
C LEU A 256 -2.95 5.15 12.99
N THR A 257 -1.95 5.31 13.88
CA THR A 257 -0.56 4.86 13.59
C THR A 257 -0.05 3.71 14.45
N GLY A 258 -0.69 3.42 15.59
CA GLY A 258 -0.38 2.24 16.40
C GLY A 258 -1.06 0.97 15.87
N GLN A 259 -1.15 -0.06 16.68
CA GLN A 259 -1.94 -1.27 16.42
C GLN A 259 -3.21 -1.32 17.27
N TYR A 260 -4.29 -1.89 16.76
CA TYR A 260 -5.40 -2.42 17.53
C TYR A 260 -5.21 -3.94 17.66
N SER A 261 -4.80 -4.38 18.85
CA SER A 261 -4.36 -5.74 19.17
C SER A 261 -5.29 -6.42 20.18
N TYR A 262 -5.28 -7.74 20.23
CA TYR A 262 -5.71 -8.49 21.40
C TYR A 262 -4.72 -8.25 22.56
N SER A 263 -5.16 -8.47 23.80
CA SER A 263 -4.32 -8.52 25.00
C SER A 263 -4.69 -9.75 25.84
N ASP A 264 -3.67 -10.44 26.35
CA ASP A 264 -3.81 -11.64 27.19
C ASP A 264 -3.11 -11.52 28.55
N ARG A 265 -2.38 -10.42 28.78
CA ARG A 265 -1.59 -10.19 30.00
C ARG A 265 -1.45 -8.70 30.34
N GLY A 266 -0.87 -8.43 31.52
CA GLY A 266 -0.52 -7.10 32.02
C GLY A 266 -1.67 -6.28 32.63
N GLY A 267 -2.89 -6.81 32.59
CA GLY A 267 -4.03 -6.20 33.29
C GLY A 267 -4.46 -4.86 32.69
N ASP A 268 -5.07 -4.02 33.52
CA ASP A 268 -5.64 -2.73 33.09
C ASP A 268 -4.59 -1.62 33.05
N THR A 269 -3.56 -1.77 33.89
CA THR A 269 -2.43 -0.83 34.04
C THR A 269 -1.27 -1.11 33.10
N ASP A 270 -1.23 -2.24 32.38
CA ASP A 270 -0.17 -2.55 31.40
C ASP A 270 -0.65 -3.49 30.27
N PRO A 271 -1.75 -3.16 29.55
CA PRO A 271 -2.33 -4.04 28.55
C PRO A 271 -1.30 -4.38 27.47
N SER A 272 -1.02 -5.68 27.31
CA SER A 272 -0.04 -6.16 26.34
C SER A 272 -0.41 -7.55 25.82
N LEU A 273 0.29 -7.99 24.77
CA LEU A 273 0.13 -9.29 24.14
C LEU A 273 1.39 -10.14 24.36
N SER A 274 1.22 -11.44 24.64
CA SER A 274 2.34 -12.39 24.82
C SER A 274 3.00 -12.82 23.51
N ASP A 275 2.19 -13.11 22.50
CA ASP A 275 2.58 -13.57 21.17
C ASP A 275 1.80 -12.79 20.09
N PRO A 276 2.45 -12.01 19.21
CA PRO A 276 1.79 -11.32 18.10
C PRO A 276 0.97 -12.24 17.18
N GLY A 277 1.31 -13.54 17.10
CA GLY A 277 0.55 -14.57 16.38
C GLY A 277 -0.89 -14.73 16.87
N LEU A 278 -1.17 -14.40 18.14
CA LEU A 278 -2.51 -14.44 18.72
C LEU A 278 -3.49 -13.51 17.97
N ASN A 279 -3.05 -12.38 17.42
CA ASN A 279 -3.93 -11.49 16.65
C ASN A 279 -4.59 -12.18 15.45
N TRP A 280 -3.99 -13.26 14.95
CA TRP A 280 -4.41 -14.03 13.77
C TRP A 280 -5.16 -15.33 14.12
N ARG A 281 -5.30 -15.67 15.40
CA ARG A 281 -5.89 -16.93 15.87
C ARG A 281 -7.19 -16.68 16.65
N LYS A 282 -8.31 -17.25 16.19
CA LYS A 282 -9.56 -17.26 16.97
C LYS A 282 -9.33 -17.89 18.34
N ILE A 283 -9.89 -17.29 19.39
CA ILE A 283 -9.86 -17.80 20.78
C ILE A 283 -11.29 -17.94 21.32
N PRO A 284 -11.52 -18.69 22.42
CA PRO A 284 -12.86 -18.91 22.96
C PRO A 284 -13.62 -17.63 23.32
N HIS A 285 -14.96 -17.70 23.24
CA HIS A 285 -15.90 -16.61 23.55
C HIS A 285 -15.68 -15.32 22.73
N ASP A 286 -15.05 -15.43 21.56
CA ASP A 286 -14.76 -14.31 20.65
C ASP A 286 -14.05 -13.11 21.32
N ARG A 287 -13.30 -13.37 22.41
CA ARG A 287 -12.48 -12.38 23.14
C ARG A 287 -11.42 -11.69 22.26
N ASN A 288 -11.04 -12.35 21.17
CA ASN A 288 -10.21 -11.83 20.09
C ASN A 288 -11.08 -11.48 18.87
N LYS A 289 -11.94 -10.46 18.99
CA LYS A 289 -12.77 -9.95 17.88
C LYS A 289 -12.82 -8.43 17.87
N ARG A 290 -11.87 -7.78 17.17
CA ARG A 290 -11.75 -6.32 17.08
C ARG A 290 -12.58 -5.72 15.97
N GLY A 291 -13.30 -4.64 16.27
CA GLY A 291 -14.10 -3.91 15.29
C GLY A 291 -13.55 -2.56 14.88
N THR A 292 -13.74 -2.20 13.61
CA THR A 292 -13.82 -0.78 13.25
C THR A 292 -14.95 -0.49 12.28
N ASN A 293 -15.64 0.62 12.55
CA ASN A 293 -16.79 1.12 11.81
C ASN A 293 -16.46 2.51 11.26
N ILE A 294 -16.07 2.59 9.98
CA ILE A 294 -15.75 3.84 9.30
C ILE A 294 -17.03 4.38 8.66
N LYS A 295 -17.58 5.46 9.21
CA LYS A 295 -18.91 6.02 8.91
C LYS A 295 -18.82 7.32 8.12
N GLY A 296 -18.67 7.20 6.80
CA GLY A 296 -18.55 8.31 5.86
C GLY A 296 -17.27 9.14 5.97
N ALA A 297 -16.22 8.59 6.59
CA ALA A 297 -15.01 9.32 6.99
C ALA A 297 -13.80 9.09 6.08
N ASP A 298 -12.83 10.01 6.07
CA ASP A 298 -11.48 9.81 5.53
C ASP A 298 -10.56 9.31 6.66
N VAL A 299 -10.13 8.05 6.56
CA VAL A 299 -9.29 7.37 7.54
C VAL A 299 -7.99 6.95 6.89
N GLN A 300 -6.87 7.16 7.59
CA GLN A 300 -5.57 6.64 7.20
C GLN A 300 -5.00 5.74 8.31
N TRP A 301 -4.58 4.54 7.94
CA TRP A 301 -3.81 3.65 8.80
C TRP A 301 -2.33 3.75 8.45
N GLY A 302 -1.50 3.91 9.48
CA GLY A 302 -0.11 4.33 9.34
C GLY A 302 0.02 5.79 8.90
N ASP A 303 1.22 6.34 9.03
CA ASP A 303 1.60 7.68 8.55
C ASP A 303 2.77 7.66 7.55
N GLY A 304 3.30 6.46 7.26
CA GLY A 304 4.49 6.23 6.46
C GLY A 304 5.78 6.08 7.28
N THR A 305 5.70 5.89 8.60
CA THR A 305 6.87 5.66 9.48
C THR A 305 7.00 4.23 10.01
N SER A 306 5.97 3.38 9.88
CA SER A 306 5.96 1.97 10.31
C SER A 306 5.52 1.02 9.20
N ASP A 307 5.82 -0.27 9.39
CA ASP A 307 5.32 -1.43 8.64
C ASP A 307 4.46 -2.36 9.53
N GLU A 308 3.94 -1.82 10.63
CA GLU A 308 2.98 -2.46 11.50
C GLU A 308 1.54 -2.12 11.07
N ILE A 309 0.77 -3.13 10.67
CA ILE A 309 -0.63 -2.92 10.28
C ILE A 309 -1.50 -2.51 11.48
N PHE A 310 -2.41 -1.55 11.27
CA PHE A 310 -3.29 -1.06 12.34
C PHE A 310 -4.23 -2.15 12.88
N MET A 311 -4.73 -3.05 12.04
CA MET A 311 -5.56 -4.18 12.49
C MET A 311 -4.98 -5.51 11.99
N PRO A 312 -4.04 -6.11 12.72
CA PRO A 312 -3.59 -7.48 12.45
C PRO A 312 -4.71 -8.47 12.77
N GLY A 313 -4.95 -9.42 11.87
CA GLY A 313 -5.94 -10.46 12.05
C GLY A 313 -6.61 -10.98 10.78
N THR A 314 -7.55 -11.91 10.98
CA THR A 314 -8.29 -12.63 9.94
C THR A 314 -9.77 -12.22 9.95
N ALA A 315 -10.56 -12.75 9.00
CA ALA A 315 -12.02 -12.65 9.04
C ALA A 315 -12.63 -13.16 10.36
N ASP A 316 -11.97 -14.10 11.05
CA ASP A 316 -12.40 -14.59 12.36
C ASP A 316 -12.08 -13.61 13.48
N THR A 317 -10.91 -12.96 13.48
CA THR A 317 -10.42 -12.16 14.63
C THR A 317 -10.65 -10.65 14.54
N VAL A 318 -11.01 -10.12 13.38
CA VAL A 318 -11.35 -8.70 13.22
C VAL A 318 -12.57 -8.47 12.33
N TYR A 319 -13.08 -7.25 12.26
CA TYR A 319 -14.03 -6.79 11.25
C TYR A 319 -13.80 -5.32 10.87
N ILE A 320 -14.00 -4.99 9.58
CA ILE A 320 -13.71 -3.67 9.02
C ILE A 320 -14.88 -3.24 8.14
N ASN A 321 -15.69 -2.30 8.64
CA ASN A 321 -16.87 -1.81 7.92
C ASN A 321 -16.64 -0.43 7.32
N LEU A 322 -16.85 -0.30 6.01
CA LEU A 322 -17.02 0.98 5.30
C LEU A 322 -18.51 1.25 5.15
N LEU A 323 -19.01 2.29 5.80
CA LEU A 323 -20.42 2.68 5.79
C LEU A 323 -20.57 4.07 5.17
N ALA A 324 -21.57 4.25 4.31
CA ALA A 324 -21.94 5.57 3.83
C ALA A 324 -22.75 6.31 4.91
N ALA A 325 -22.49 7.60 5.05
CA ALA A 325 -23.28 8.53 5.85
C ALA A 325 -23.59 9.76 5.00
N ARG A 326 -23.17 10.97 5.43
CA ARG A 326 -23.18 12.19 4.59
C ARG A 326 -22.27 12.08 3.36
N SER A 327 -21.29 11.20 3.43
CA SER A 327 -20.28 10.88 2.42
C SER A 327 -20.05 9.37 2.41
N ARG A 328 -19.44 8.86 1.34
CA ARG A 328 -18.89 7.49 1.32
C ARG A 328 -17.57 7.46 2.08
N SER A 329 -17.24 6.32 2.68
CA SER A 329 -16.00 6.17 3.46
C SER A 329 -14.76 6.08 2.55
N LYS A 330 -13.61 6.39 3.11
CA LYS A 330 -12.31 6.23 2.44
C LYS A 330 -11.28 5.68 3.42
N LEU A 331 -10.64 4.58 3.06
CA LEU A 331 -9.58 3.96 3.85
C LEU A 331 -8.25 4.03 3.10
N THR A 332 -7.26 4.67 3.70
CA THR A 332 -5.92 4.86 3.13
C THR A 332 -4.88 4.07 3.92
N PHE A 333 -4.14 3.18 3.27
CA PHE A 333 -3.01 2.45 3.86
C PHE A 333 -1.70 3.18 3.55
N ALA A 334 -0.91 3.52 4.58
CA ALA A 334 0.29 4.34 4.49
C ALA A 334 1.43 3.78 5.37
N TYR A 335 2.16 2.79 4.87
CA TYR A 335 3.28 2.13 5.55
C TYR A 335 4.60 2.35 4.81
N ASN A 336 5.74 2.10 5.47
CA ASN A 336 7.08 2.15 4.87
C ASN A 336 7.67 0.78 4.51
N GLY A 337 6.92 -0.30 4.79
CA GLY A 337 7.30 -1.67 4.47
C GLY A 337 6.08 -2.56 4.17
N PRO A 338 6.29 -3.89 4.01
CA PRO A 338 5.24 -4.82 3.65
C PRO A 338 4.28 -5.11 4.80
N VAL A 339 2.97 -4.99 4.54
CA VAL A 339 1.90 -5.37 5.47
C VAL A 339 0.95 -6.39 4.85
N THR A 340 0.29 -7.18 5.69
CA THR A 340 -0.79 -8.08 5.27
C THR A 340 -2.09 -7.71 5.96
N LEU A 341 -3.15 -7.55 5.17
CA LEU A 341 -4.53 -7.50 5.60
C LEU A 341 -5.15 -8.88 5.37
N GLY A 342 -5.32 -9.66 6.45
CA GLY A 342 -5.92 -11.00 6.41
C GLY A 342 -7.45 -11.01 6.57
N ALA A 343 -8.06 -9.84 6.67
CA ALA A 343 -9.50 -9.68 6.84
C ALA A 343 -10.13 -8.98 5.62
N PRO A 344 -11.39 -9.29 5.30
CA PRO A 344 -12.12 -8.59 4.25
C PRO A 344 -12.59 -7.22 4.75
N ILE A 345 -12.40 -6.19 3.92
CA ILE A 345 -13.10 -4.91 4.07
C ILE A 345 -14.52 -5.11 3.53
N GLY A 346 -15.53 -4.81 4.35
CA GLY A 346 -16.95 -5.02 4.05
C GLY A 346 -17.84 -3.86 4.46
N GLY A 347 -19.15 -4.11 4.47
CA GLY A 347 -20.18 -3.27 5.08
C GLY A 347 -21.13 -4.12 5.92
N GLY A 348 -21.92 -3.48 6.78
CA GLY A 348 -22.77 -4.17 7.75
C GLY A 348 -23.18 -3.26 8.89
N VAL A 349 -23.80 -3.82 9.93
CA VAL A 349 -24.13 -3.10 11.17
C VAL A 349 -23.43 -3.79 12.33
N PHE A 350 -22.74 -3.04 13.18
CA PHE A 350 -21.96 -3.58 14.29
C PHE A 350 -20.97 -4.67 13.82
N HIS A 351 -21.11 -5.90 14.34
CA HIS A 351 -20.25 -7.04 14.02
C HIS A 351 -20.70 -7.84 12.78
N ASP A 352 -21.85 -7.53 12.16
CA ASP A 352 -22.38 -8.15 10.93
C ASP A 352 -21.59 -7.73 9.67
N THR A 353 -20.27 -7.75 9.72
CA THR A 353 -19.44 -7.42 8.57
C THR A 353 -19.72 -8.38 7.42
N LEU A 354 -19.67 -7.86 6.19
CA LEU A 354 -20.03 -8.56 4.94
C LEU A 354 -21.53 -8.79 4.70
N LYS A 355 -22.43 -8.28 5.55
CA LYS A 355 -23.88 -8.28 5.25
C LYS A 355 -24.22 -7.45 3.99
N SER A 356 -23.41 -6.43 3.70
CA SER A 356 -23.49 -5.64 2.47
C SER A 356 -22.08 -5.31 1.96
N PRO A 357 -21.92 -4.92 0.68
CA PRO A 357 -20.69 -4.31 0.24
C PRO A 357 -20.33 -3.08 1.09
N GLY A 358 -19.06 -2.92 1.40
CA GLY A 358 -18.52 -1.74 2.06
C GLY A 358 -18.60 -0.51 1.17
N ALA A 359 -19.31 0.52 1.62
CA ALA A 359 -19.61 1.72 0.85
C ALA A 359 -18.46 2.76 0.93
N GLY A 360 -17.34 2.47 0.25
CA GLY A 360 -16.17 3.34 0.26
C GLY A 360 -15.08 3.04 -0.75
N ASP A 361 -14.09 3.93 -0.81
CA ASP A 361 -12.89 3.84 -1.64
C ASP A 361 -11.66 3.41 -0.81
N VAL A 362 -10.74 2.68 -1.43
CA VAL A 362 -9.50 2.21 -0.79
C VAL A 362 -8.27 2.76 -1.52
N VAL A 363 -7.32 3.30 -0.77
CA VAL A 363 -6.10 3.94 -1.30
C VAL A 363 -4.85 3.30 -0.70
N ILE A 364 -3.98 2.75 -1.53
CA ILE A 364 -2.60 2.42 -1.15
C ILE A 364 -1.76 3.66 -1.46
N LYS A 365 -1.28 4.34 -0.40
CA LYS A 365 -0.63 5.66 -0.48
C LYS A 365 0.79 5.55 -1.05
N GLY A 366 1.23 6.58 -1.79
CA GLY A 366 2.56 6.67 -2.37
C GLY A 366 3.63 6.97 -1.32
N VAL A 367 3.91 6.00 -0.45
CA VAL A 367 5.01 6.01 0.52
C VAL A 367 6.06 4.99 0.05
N ARG A 368 7.35 5.32 0.19
CA ARG A 368 8.44 4.41 -0.18
C ARG A 368 8.33 3.13 0.65
N GLY A 369 8.23 1.99 -0.02
CA GLY A 369 8.17 0.66 0.61
C GLY A 369 6.76 0.19 0.99
N ASN A 370 5.72 1.02 0.79
CA ASN A 370 4.33 0.64 1.06
C ASN A 370 3.90 -0.52 0.14
N ASP A 371 3.83 -1.72 0.71
CA ASP A 371 3.51 -2.95 -0.01
C ASP A 371 2.40 -3.70 0.74
N VAL A 372 1.16 -3.46 0.32
CA VAL A 372 -0.03 -3.95 1.02
C VAL A 372 -0.52 -5.24 0.37
N THR A 373 -0.64 -6.29 1.16
CA THR A 373 -1.18 -7.59 0.72
C THR A 373 -2.62 -7.76 1.21
N PHE A 374 -3.57 -7.96 0.30
CA PHE A 374 -4.91 -8.45 0.62
C PHE A 374 -4.89 -9.98 0.57
N ALA A 375 -4.86 -10.62 1.74
CA ALA A 375 -4.87 -12.08 1.89
C ALA A 375 -6.27 -12.64 2.20
N ALA A 376 -7.30 -11.90 1.79
CA ALA A 376 -8.71 -12.26 1.86
C ALA A 376 -9.48 -11.57 0.71
N ASP A 377 -10.64 -12.11 0.33
CA ASP A 377 -11.53 -11.53 -0.67
C ASP A 377 -12.15 -10.22 -0.17
N GLN A 378 -11.91 -9.11 -0.89
CA GLN A 378 -12.39 -7.79 -0.46
C GLN A 378 -13.79 -7.49 -0.99
N TYR A 379 -14.65 -6.98 -0.11
CA TYR A 379 -16.09 -6.83 -0.34
C TYR A 379 -16.55 -5.37 -0.19
N TYR A 380 -15.87 -4.44 -0.87
CA TYR A 380 -16.28 -3.04 -1.00
C TYR A 380 -16.66 -2.70 -2.44
N ASP A 381 -17.58 -1.74 -2.62
CA ASP A 381 -18.18 -1.42 -3.93
C ASP A 381 -17.41 -0.34 -4.72
N GLY A 382 -16.57 0.45 -4.05
CA GLY A 382 -15.84 1.58 -4.62
C GLY A 382 -14.53 1.23 -5.34
N SER A 383 -13.67 2.23 -5.47
CA SER A 383 -12.41 2.14 -6.22
C SER A 383 -11.22 1.72 -5.38
N THR A 384 -10.26 1.08 -6.04
CA THR A 384 -8.94 0.77 -5.48
C THR A 384 -7.91 1.66 -6.17
N THR A 385 -7.28 2.57 -5.43
CA THR A 385 -6.20 3.43 -5.96
C THR A 385 -4.85 2.96 -5.45
N ILE A 386 -3.95 2.61 -6.36
CA ILE A 386 -2.56 2.26 -6.05
C ILE A 386 -1.69 3.44 -6.48
N SER A 387 -1.19 4.21 -5.52
CA SER A 387 -0.40 5.40 -5.81
C SER A 387 0.96 5.04 -6.42
N ARG A 388 1.58 5.99 -7.15
CA ARG A 388 2.96 5.83 -7.65
C ARG A 388 3.92 5.48 -6.51
N GLY A 389 4.75 4.46 -6.72
CA GLY A 389 5.73 3.99 -5.75
C GLY A 389 5.20 2.98 -4.72
N ALA A 390 3.89 2.72 -4.69
CA ALA A 390 3.28 1.73 -3.82
C ALA A 390 2.96 0.42 -4.55
N VAL A 391 2.79 -0.67 -3.79
CA VAL A 391 2.41 -1.99 -4.29
C VAL A 391 1.12 -2.45 -3.62
N LEU A 392 0.20 -3.00 -4.42
CA LEU A 392 -0.92 -3.81 -3.94
C LEU A 392 -0.73 -5.25 -4.41
N ARG A 393 -0.86 -6.20 -3.49
CA ARG A 393 -0.85 -7.64 -3.78
C ARG A 393 -2.22 -8.23 -3.50
N LEU A 394 -2.78 -8.93 -4.47
CA LEU A 394 -3.93 -9.81 -4.28
C LEU A 394 -3.41 -11.23 -4.04
N GLY A 395 -3.70 -11.76 -2.85
CA GLY A 395 -3.15 -13.00 -2.33
C GLY A 395 -1.78 -12.84 -1.66
N SER A 396 -1.44 -13.74 -0.73
CA SER A 396 -0.17 -13.79 0.00
C SER A 396 0.90 -14.67 -0.67
N GLY A 397 0.55 -15.39 -1.75
CA GLY A 397 1.42 -16.42 -2.34
C GLY A 397 1.47 -17.73 -1.55
N ARG A 398 0.61 -17.90 -0.53
CA ARG A 398 0.55 -19.09 0.33
C ARG A 398 -0.88 -19.69 0.33
N PRO A 399 -1.03 -21.02 0.50
CA PRO A 399 -2.34 -21.64 0.64
C PRO A 399 -3.16 -20.99 1.77
N GLY A 400 -4.45 -20.77 1.52
CA GLY A 400 -5.36 -20.15 2.50
C GLY A 400 -5.27 -18.62 2.60
N GLY A 401 -4.37 -17.96 1.86
CA GLY A 401 -4.26 -16.51 1.84
C GLY A 401 -4.46 -15.90 0.46
N ASP A 402 -5.33 -16.48 -0.37
CA ASP A 402 -5.73 -15.89 -1.66
C ASP A 402 -6.64 -14.67 -1.44
N GLY A 403 -6.67 -13.74 -2.38
CA GLY A 403 -7.51 -12.54 -2.28
C GLY A 403 -8.04 -12.04 -3.62
N SER A 404 -9.08 -11.21 -3.57
CA SER A 404 -9.76 -10.63 -4.73
C SER A 404 -10.40 -9.28 -4.41
N LEU A 405 -11.09 -8.70 -5.40
CA LEU A 405 -11.85 -7.45 -5.30
C LEU A 405 -13.27 -7.71 -5.83
N LEU A 406 -14.28 -6.99 -5.32
CA LEU A 406 -15.68 -7.09 -5.75
C LEU A 406 -15.91 -6.46 -7.14
N THR A 407 -15.44 -7.12 -8.19
CA THR A 407 -15.37 -6.54 -9.54
C THR A 407 -16.71 -6.38 -10.27
N LYS A 408 -17.79 -6.93 -9.68
CA LYS A 408 -19.18 -6.75 -10.14
C LYS A 408 -19.84 -5.46 -9.66
N ALA A 409 -19.25 -4.74 -8.71
CA ALA A 409 -19.83 -3.49 -8.22
C ALA A 409 -19.84 -2.40 -9.31
N SER A 410 -20.85 -1.53 -9.27
CA SER A 410 -21.04 -0.46 -10.26
C SER A 410 -19.87 0.53 -10.28
N LEU A 411 -19.45 0.98 -9.09
CA LEU A 411 -18.38 1.97 -8.88
C LEU A 411 -16.96 1.37 -8.94
N PHE A 412 -16.83 0.03 -8.99
CA PHE A 412 -15.55 -0.67 -9.07
C PHE A 412 -14.70 -0.14 -10.22
N ARG A 413 -13.43 0.15 -9.91
CA ARG A 413 -12.35 0.49 -10.84
C ARG A 413 -11.02 0.38 -10.11
N VAL A 414 -9.94 0.05 -10.83
CA VAL A 414 -8.58 0.06 -10.29
C VAL A 414 -7.77 1.16 -10.95
N ILE A 415 -7.35 2.15 -10.16
CA ILE A 415 -6.48 3.25 -10.58
C ILE A 415 -5.05 2.86 -10.20
N ASN A 416 -4.34 2.21 -11.11
CA ASN A 416 -2.99 1.71 -10.88
C ASN A 416 -1.93 2.72 -11.34
N GLY A 417 -1.45 3.56 -10.42
CA GLY A 417 -0.26 4.40 -10.61
C GLY A 417 1.05 3.76 -10.13
N GLY A 418 0.97 2.70 -9.30
CA GLY A 418 2.08 1.97 -8.70
C GLY A 418 2.31 0.60 -9.32
N SER A 419 2.16 -0.46 -8.53
CA SER A 419 2.20 -1.85 -9.02
C SER A 419 1.04 -2.68 -8.46
N LEU A 420 0.31 -3.36 -9.34
CA LEU A 420 -0.66 -4.40 -8.99
C LEU A 420 -0.03 -5.77 -9.23
N VAL A 421 0.03 -6.59 -8.19
CA VAL A 421 0.52 -7.97 -8.23
C VAL A 421 -0.62 -8.92 -7.89
N VAL A 422 -0.85 -9.96 -8.69
CA VAL A 422 -1.76 -11.06 -8.35
C VAL A 422 -0.93 -12.32 -8.11
N GLN A 423 -0.99 -12.84 -6.89
CA GLN A 423 -0.17 -13.97 -6.45
C GLN A 423 -1.00 -15.07 -5.76
N ASN A 424 -2.30 -15.19 -6.12
CA ASN A 424 -3.15 -16.29 -5.68
C ASN A 424 -2.60 -17.67 -6.08
N VAL A 425 -2.78 -18.64 -5.19
CA VAL A 425 -2.28 -20.01 -5.31
C VAL A 425 -3.33 -20.96 -5.89
N ARG A 426 -4.61 -20.77 -5.57
CA ARG A 426 -5.72 -21.64 -6.00
C ARG A 426 -6.85 -20.87 -6.69
N SER A 427 -7.31 -19.77 -6.08
CA SER A 427 -8.49 -19.04 -6.51
C SER A 427 -8.26 -18.27 -7.81
N THR A 428 -9.02 -18.65 -8.85
CA THR A 428 -9.08 -17.88 -10.10
C THR A 428 -9.92 -16.63 -9.89
N ILE A 429 -9.37 -15.46 -10.21
CA ILE A 429 -10.07 -14.17 -10.04
C ILE A 429 -10.30 -13.48 -11.39
N SER A 430 -11.31 -12.61 -11.45
CA SER A 430 -11.60 -11.78 -12.62
C SER A 430 -11.44 -10.30 -12.30
N LEU A 431 -10.59 -9.59 -13.04
CA LEU A 431 -10.35 -8.15 -12.93
C LEU A 431 -10.77 -7.41 -14.21
N SER A 432 -11.11 -6.13 -14.07
CA SER A 432 -11.53 -5.25 -15.17
C SER A 432 -11.30 -3.78 -14.78
N LYS A 433 -11.57 -2.84 -15.69
CA LYS A 433 -11.54 -1.38 -15.43
C LYS A 433 -10.22 -0.92 -14.78
N ILE A 434 -9.08 -1.39 -15.29
CA ILE A 434 -7.74 -1.08 -14.78
C ILE A 434 -7.12 0.05 -15.62
N SER A 435 -6.78 1.17 -14.99
CA SER A 435 -6.18 2.35 -15.62
C SER A 435 -4.89 2.81 -14.94
N GLY A 436 -4.19 3.80 -15.50
CA GLY A 436 -3.03 4.47 -14.86
C GLY A 436 -1.65 4.06 -15.39
N SER A 437 -0.59 4.65 -14.83
CA SER A 437 0.80 4.44 -15.31
C SER A 437 1.51 3.21 -14.75
N GLY A 438 0.87 2.47 -13.84
CA GLY A 438 1.48 1.41 -13.04
C GLY A 438 1.62 0.06 -13.75
N SER A 439 2.47 -0.81 -13.19
CA SER A 439 2.70 -2.18 -13.69
C SER A 439 1.63 -3.16 -13.24
N PHE A 440 1.39 -4.19 -14.05
CA PHE A 440 0.57 -5.36 -13.70
C PHE A 440 1.46 -6.61 -13.68
N THR A 441 1.38 -7.42 -12.63
CA THR A 441 2.15 -8.67 -12.51
C THR A 441 1.27 -9.85 -12.12
N GLN A 442 1.18 -10.86 -13.00
CA GLN A 442 0.75 -12.21 -12.64
C GLN A 442 1.97 -12.95 -12.05
N ALA A 443 1.92 -13.25 -10.75
CA ALA A 443 3.01 -13.88 -10.00
C ALA A 443 2.63 -15.22 -9.35
N GLY A 444 1.34 -15.53 -9.22
CA GLY A 444 0.85 -16.77 -8.63
C GLY A 444 0.57 -17.87 -9.68
N PRO A 445 0.46 -19.15 -9.25
CA PRO A 445 0.11 -20.25 -10.14
C PRO A 445 -1.37 -20.28 -10.56
N ALA A 446 -2.28 -19.65 -9.80
CA ALA A 446 -3.70 -19.56 -10.19
C ALA A 446 -3.90 -18.69 -11.44
N THR A 447 -5.05 -18.83 -12.10
CA THR A 447 -5.38 -18.01 -13.28
C THR A 447 -5.93 -16.65 -12.86
N THR A 448 -5.46 -15.57 -13.48
CA THR A 448 -6.16 -14.28 -13.45
C THR A 448 -6.84 -14.04 -14.79
N ARG A 449 -8.14 -13.76 -14.77
CA ARG A 449 -8.90 -13.34 -15.94
C ARG A 449 -8.97 -11.82 -16.02
N LEU A 450 -8.63 -11.24 -17.17
CA LEU A 450 -8.92 -9.83 -17.47
C LEU A 450 -10.12 -9.79 -18.41
N ALA A 451 -11.22 -9.21 -17.93
CA ALA A 451 -12.57 -9.40 -18.49
C ALA A 451 -13.28 -8.07 -18.80
N GLY A 452 -12.55 -7.01 -19.15
CA GLY A 452 -13.13 -5.72 -19.49
C GLY A 452 -12.10 -4.68 -19.91
N SER A 453 -12.46 -3.40 -19.85
CA SER A 453 -11.56 -2.31 -20.28
C SER A 453 -10.25 -2.28 -19.49
N LEU A 454 -9.14 -2.12 -20.21
CA LEU A 454 -7.79 -1.96 -19.70
C LEU A 454 -7.17 -0.76 -20.41
N THR A 455 -6.72 0.24 -19.66
CA THR A 455 -6.11 1.46 -20.20
C THR A 455 -4.80 1.83 -19.50
N TYR A 456 -4.26 0.91 -18.69
CA TYR A 456 -2.96 1.12 -18.04
C TYR A 456 -1.81 1.07 -19.05
N THR A 457 -0.74 1.82 -18.78
CA THR A 457 0.41 1.97 -19.69
C THR A 457 1.71 1.32 -19.20
N GLY A 458 1.78 0.97 -17.92
CA GLY A 458 2.91 0.23 -17.37
C GLY A 458 3.03 -1.20 -17.91
N ARG A 459 4.16 -1.83 -17.61
CA ARG A 459 4.51 -3.18 -18.09
C ARG A 459 3.57 -4.25 -17.53
N THR A 460 3.14 -5.17 -18.39
CA THR A 460 2.51 -6.44 -17.99
C THR A 460 3.57 -7.52 -17.84
N THR A 461 3.67 -8.15 -16.67
CA THR A 461 4.60 -9.25 -16.39
C THR A 461 3.83 -10.51 -15.98
N ILE A 462 4.26 -11.67 -16.47
CA ILE A 462 3.70 -12.98 -16.13
C ILE A 462 4.89 -13.87 -15.76
N SER A 463 5.08 -14.10 -14.46
CA SER A 463 6.19 -14.89 -13.93
C SER A 463 5.79 -16.30 -13.52
N GLN A 464 4.50 -16.56 -13.25
CA GLN A 464 3.92 -17.89 -13.01
C GLN A 464 2.46 -17.92 -13.49
N GLY A 465 1.84 -19.11 -13.50
CA GLY A 465 0.42 -19.28 -13.77
C GLY A 465 -0.03 -18.82 -15.16
N THR A 466 -1.30 -18.40 -15.23
CA THR A 466 -1.95 -17.96 -16.47
C THR A 466 -2.55 -16.57 -16.29
N LEU A 467 -2.23 -15.66 -17.21
CA LEU A 467 -3.00 -14.44 -17.45
C LEU A 467 -3.91 -14.66 -18.66
N SER A 468 -5.23 -14.63 -18.46
CA SER A 468 -6.22 -14.95 -19.47
C SER A 468 -7.04 -13.70 -19.82
N LEU A 469 -6.81 -13.11 -21.00
CA LEU A 469 -7.60 -12.00 -21.50
C LEU A 469 -8.84 -12.56 -22.21
N THR A 470 -9.97 -12.48 -21.53
CA THR A 470 -11.28 -12.83 -22.09
C THR A 470 -11.95 -11.63 -22.76
N ALA A 471 -11.60 -10.41 -22.34
CA ALA A 471 -11.96 -9.14 -23.00
C ALA A 471 -10.91 -8.05 -22.71
N GLY A 472 -11.01 -6.91 -23.41
CA GLY A 472 -10.07 -5.79 -23.28
C GLY A 472 -8.84 -5.90 -24.21
N SER A 473 -7.82 -5.06 -23.99
CA SER A 473 -6.60 -5.09 -24.78
C SER A 473 -5.35 -4.69 -24.00
N LEU A 474 -4.22 -5.33 -24.30
CA LEU A 474 -2.90 -4.91 -23.78
C LEU A 474 -2.21 -3.85 -24.67
N ARG A 475 -2.90 -3.32 -25.70
CA ARG A 475 -2.31 -2.36 -26.67
C ARG A 475 -1.60 -1.19 -26.00
N THR A 476 -2.13 -0.66 -24.89
CA THR A 476 -1.56 0.48 -24.18
C THR A 476 -0.37 0.12 -23.28
N SER A 477 -0.19 -1.15 -22.92
CA SER A 477 0.95 -1.59 -22.11
C SER A 477 2.26 -1.42 -22.88
N SER A 478 3.21 -0.75 -22.24
CA SER A 478 4.55 -0.46 -22.80
C SER A 478 5.37 -1.71 -23.12
N ALA A 479 5.13 -2.83 -22.44
CA ALA A 479 5.73 -4.12 -22.74
C ALA A 479 4.95 -5.27 -22.09
N VAL A 480 4.94 -6.44 -22.75
CA VAL A 480 4.43 -7.69 -22.17
C VAL A 480 5.58 -8.69 -22.01
N ALA A 481 5.74 -9.30 -20.82
CA ALA A 481 6.85 -10.21 -20.54
C ALA A 481 6.40 -11.50 -19.83
N LEU A 482 6.59 -12.65 -20.48
CA LEU A 482 6.47 -13.97 -19.86
C LEU A 482 7.88 -14.42 -19.46
N THR A 483 8.17 -14.46 -18.15
CA THR A 483 9.56 -14.43 -17.66
C THR A 483 10.11 -15.75 -17.12
N ARG A 484 9.27 -16.76 -16.87
CA ARG A 484 9.68 -18.09 -16.41
C ARG A 484 8.94 -19.21 -17.15
N ALA A 485 9.57 -20.37 -17.28
CA ALA A 485 8.94 -21.55 -17.84
C ALA A 485 7.61 -21.87 -17.12
N GLY A 486 6.59 -22.29 -17.88
CA GLY A 486 5.25 -22.54 -17.34
C GLY A 486 4.34 -21.30 -17.24
N ALA A 487 4.85 -20.08 -17.37
CA ALA A 487 4.02 -18.88 -17.50
C ALA A 487 3.23 -18.89 -18.82
N ARG A 488 1.95 -18.52 -18.74
CA ARG A 488 0.99 -18.56 -19.86
C ARG A 488 0.27 -17.23 -20.05
N LEU A 489 0.10 -16.83 -21.31
CA LEU A 489 -0.80 -15.77 -21.75
C LEU A 489 -1.87 -16.36 -22.68
N GLU A 490 -3.13 -16.19 -22.34
CA GLU A 490 -4.27 -16.64 -23.16
C GLU A 490 -5.05 -15.44 -23.69
N LEU A 491 -5.40 -15.45 -24.98
CA LEU A 491 -6.05 -14.33 -25.66
C LEU A 491 -7.27 -14.83 -26.46
N THR A 492 -8.49 -14.42 -26.10
CA THR A 492 -9.71 -14.87 -26.81
C THR A 492 -9.89 -14.20 -28.17
N GLY A 493 -9.49 -12.93 -28.32
CA GLY A 493 -9.67 -12.12 -29.53
C GLY A 493 -8.39 -11.46 -30.02
N ASN A 494 -8.53 -10.60 -31.04
CA ASN A 494 -7.41 -9.88 -31.66
C ASN A 494 -6.68 -8.99 -30.66
N GLN A 495 -5.34 -8.97 -30.71
CA GLN A 495 -4.50 -8.16 -29.83
C GLN A 495 -3.33 -7.53 -30.59
N THR A 496 -2.85 -6.40 -30.07
CA THR A 496 -1.50 -5.90 -30.38
C THR A 496 -0.69 -5.86 -29.10
N LEU A 497 0.47 -6.51 -29.10
CA LEU A 497 1.38 -6.59 -27.96
C LEU A 497 2.65 -5.81 -28.30
N GLN A 498 2.94 -4.77 -27.52
CA GLN A 498 4.18 -4.03 -27.66
C GLN A 498 5.32 -4.78 -26.95
N ASN A 499 6.50 -4.81 -27.58
CA ASN A 499 7.75 -5.28 -26.96
C ASN A 499 7.64 -6.64 -26.24
N LEU A 500 6.99 -7.62 -26.88
CA LEU A 500 6.72 -8.93 -26.29
C LEU A 500 8.02 -9.69 -26.01
N THR A 501 8.25 -10.07 -24.76
CA THR A 501 9.35 -10.94 -24.34
C THR A 501 8.80 -12.27 -23.84
N MET A 502 9.25 -13.39 -24.40
CA MET A 502 8.86 -14.74 -23.98
C MET A 502 10.10 -15.58 -23.70
N ALA A 503 10.30 -15.98 -22.44
CA ALA A 503 11.34 -16.92 -22.03
C ALA A 503 11.08 -18.35 -22.56
N ALA A 504 12.10 -19.21 -22.51
CA ALA A 504 11.95 -20.62 -22.85
C ALA A 504 10.91 -21.31 -21.94
N GLY A 505 10.14 -22.24 -22.51
CA GLY A 505 9.07 -22.96 -21.79
C GLY A 505 7.81 -22.13 -21.46
N THR A 506 7.73 -20.87 -21.92
CA THR A 506 6.50 -20.05 -21.85
C THR A 506 5.55 -20.38 -23.00
N ARG A 507 4.26 -20.06 -22.83
CA ARG A 507 3.24 -20.23 -23.88
C ARG A 507 2.35 -19.00 -24.05
N LEU A 508 2.08 -18.63 -25.31
CA LEU A 508 1.04 -17.69 -25.68
C LEU A 508 0.01 -18.44 -26.53
N THR A 509 -1.21 -18.57 -26.03
CA THR A 509 -2.32 -19.20 -26.73
C THR A 509 -3.32 -18.13 -27.17
N SER A 510 -3.81 -18.23 -28.40
CA SER A 510 -4.85 -17.35 -28.95
C SER A 510 -6.02 -18.16 -29.52
N GLY A 511 -7.20 -17.54 -29.66
CA GLY A 511 -8.32 -18.16 -30.36
C GLY A 511 -7.96 -18.55 -31.81
N PRO A 512 -8.61 -19.58 -32.41
CA PRO A 512 -8.22 -20.13 -33.71
C PRO A 512 -8.37 -19.15 -34.89
N ARG A 513 -9.12 -18.06 -34.71
CA ARG A 513 -9.28 -16.95 -35.68
C ARG A 513 -8.68 -15.64 -35.20
N ALA A 514 -8.02 -15.62 -34.04
CA ALA A 514 -7.46 -14.41 -33.45
C ALA A 514 -6.15 -14.00 -34.13
N VAL A 515 -5.97 -12.70 -34.32
CA VAL A 515 -4.75 -12.08 -34.83
C VAL A 515 -3.98 -11.47 -33.67
N VAL A 516 -2.75 -11.95 -33.44
CA VAL A 516 -1.82 -11.40 -32.44
C VAL A 516 -0.73 -10.63 -33.18
N SER A 517 -0.79 -9.31 -33.14
CA SER A 517 0.19 -8.42 -33.78
C SER A 517 1.28 -8.00 -32.79
N LEU A 518 2.55 -8.17 -33.17
CA LEU A 518 3.71 -7.75 -32.38
C LEU A 518 4.26 -6.44 -32.93
N SER A 519 4.35 -5.43 -32.06
CA SER A 519 4.96 -4.12 -32.39
C SER A 519 6.19 -3.84 -31.51
N GLY A 520 6.98 -2.83 -31.91
CA GLY A 520 8.23 -2.49 -31.22
C GLY A 520 9.31 -3.56 -31.43
N ARG A 521 9.99 -3.96 -30.35
CA ARG A 521 11.07 -4.96 -30.37
C ARG A 521 10.68 -6.16 -29.51
N SER A 522 10.36 -7.28 -30.16
CA SER A 522 9.93 -8.52 -29.51
C SER A 522 10.99 -9.61 -29.58
N THR A 523 11.09 -10.45 -28.54
CA THR A 523 12.01 -11.60 -28.49
C THR A 523 11.30 -12.81 -27.92
N LEU A 524 11.25 -13.90 -28.69
CA LEU A 524 10.50 -15.11 -28.35
C LEU A 524 11.41 -16.34 -28.27
N ALA A 525 11.33 -17.07 -27.16
CA ALA A 525 11.94 -18.39 -26.97
C ALA A 525 10.91 -19.46 -26.53
N GLY A 526 9.63 -19.10 -26.49
CA GLY A 526 8.52 -19.99 -26.12
C GLY A 526 7.69 -20.45 -27.33
N ALA A 527 6.52 -21.04 -27.04
CA ALA A 527 5.56 -21.46 -28.05
C ALA A 527 4.39 -20.47 -28.16
N VAL A 528 4.02 -20.12 -29.38
CA VAL A 528 2.80 -19.41 -29.75
C VAL A 528 1.85 -20.41 -30.41
N SER A 529 0.57 -20.43 -30.04
CA SER A 529 -0.43 -21.29 -30.67
C SER A 529 -1.77 -20.58 -30.87
N GLY A 530 -2.54 -20.99 -31.89
CA GLY A 530 -3.84 -20.41 -32.22
C GLY A 530 -3.92 -19.94 -33.67
N GLY A 531 -4.54 -18.79 -33.91
CA GLY A 531 -4.74 -18.21 -35.24
C GLY A 531 -3.45 -17.68 -35.89
N THR A 532 -3.34 -16.36 -36.02
CA THR A 532 -2.28 -15.72 -36.81
C THR A 532 -1.38 -14.84 -35.95
N LEU A 533 -0.07 -15.13 -35.93
CA LEU A 533 0.95 -14.25 -35.41
C LEU A 533 1.43 -13.29 -36.52
N VAL A 534 1.27 -11.98 -36.29
CA VAL A 534 1.72 -10.93 -37.20
C VAL A 534 2.93 -10.22 -36.61
N ASN A 535 4.10 -10.35 -37.24
CA ASN A 535 5.23 -9.48 -36.96
C ASN A 535 5.02 -8.15 -37.69
N ALA A 536 4.82 -7.07 -36.92
CA ALA A 536 4.70 -5.69 -37.39
C ALA A 536 5.80 -4.77 -36.82
N GLY A 537 6.89 -5.36 -36.30
CA GLY A 537 8.00 -4.65 -35.67
C GLY A 537 9.33 -5.36 -35.94
N ALA A 538 10.24 -5.38 -34.97
CA ALA A 538 11.43 -6.22 -35.01
C ALA A 538 11.22 -7.46 -34.11
N LEU A 539 11.30 -8.66 -34.71
CA LEU A 539 11.11 -9.93 -34.02
C LEU A 539 12.40 -10.75 -34.04
N ASN A 540 12.81 -11.26 -32.88
CA ASN A 540 14.01 -12.08 -32.69
C ASN A 540 13.67 -13.37 -31.91
N GLY A 541 14.54 -14.39 -32.03
CA GLY A 541 14.59 -15.54 -31.14
C GLY A 541 14.34 -16.89 -31.82
N SER A 542 14.24 -17.94 -31.02
CA SER A 542 14.03 -19.33 -31.44
C SER A 542 12.69 -19.80 -30.89
N PHE A 543 11.62 -19.57 -31.66
CA PHE A 543 10.24 -19.78 -31.24
C PHE A 543 9.48 -20.74 -32.15
N THR A 544 8.39 -21.30 -31.65
CA THR A 544 7.45 -22.11 -32.47
C THR A 544 6.10 -21.40 -32.57
N VAL A 545 5.54 -21.32 -33.78
CA VAL A 545 4.18 -20.87 -34.07
C VAL A 545 3.34 -22.06 -34.55
N ALA A 546 2.50 -22.58 -33.66
CA ALA A 546 1.45 -23.54 -33.99
C ALA A 546 0.20 -22.78 -34.46
N GLY A 547 0.31 -22.22 -35.67
CA GLY A 547 -0.62 -21.27 -36.29
C GLY A 547 0.05 -20.61 -37.50
N SER A 548 -0.62 -19.63 -38.12
CA SER A 548 -0.07 -18.89 -39.26
C SER A 548 0.88 -17.77 -38.82
N TYR A 549 1.88 -17.47 -39.66
CA TYR A 549 2.84 -16.39 -39.46
C TYR A 549 2.83 -15.41 -40.63
N ILE A 550 2.72 -14.11 -40.33
CA ILE A 550 2.80 -13.03 -41.32
C ILE A 550 3.86 -12.02 -40.88
N GLN A 551 4.76 -11.64 -41.77
CA GLN A 551 5.63 -10.48 -41.61
C GLN A 551 5.18 -9.33 -42.51
N THR A 552 4.82 -8.19 -41.93
CA THR A 552 4.40 -7.00 -42.69
C THR A 552 5.58 -6.32 -43.41
N PRO A 553 5.35 -5.47 -44.44
CA PRO A 553 6.43 -4.80 -45.17
C PRO A 553 7.36 -3.95 -44.30
N ALA A 554 6.83 -3.30 -43.26
CA ALA A 554 7.61 -2.48 -42.32
C ALA A 554 8.37 -3.30 -41.26
N ALA A 555 8.11 -4.61 -41.16
CA ALA A 555 8.66 -5.44 -40.11
C ALA A 555 10.04 -6.01 -40.47
N ARG A 556 10.78 -6.44 -39.44
CA ARG A 556 12.06 -7.13 -39.54
C ARG A 556 12.02 -8.45 -38.78
N LEU A 557 12.47 -9.52 -39.44
CA LEU A 557 12.79 -10.78 -38.77
C LEU A 557 14.30 -10.82 -38.52
N ILE A 558 14.69 -11.05 -37.27
CA ILE A 558 16.07 -11.20 -36.84
C ILE A 558 16.29 -12.68 -36.57
N THR A 559 16.96 -13.36 -37.49
CA THR A 559 17.26 -14.79 -37.40
C THR A 559 18.72 -14.99 -37.02
N ARG A 560 18.96 -15.94 -36.11
CA ARG A 560 20.32 -16.34 -35.73
C ARG A 560 20.78 -17.56 -36.53
N THR A 561 21.94 -17.45 -37.19
CA THR A 561 22.57 -18.54 -37.97
C THR A 561 23.30 -19.56 -37.09
N ASP A 562 23.47 -19.26 -35.80
CA ASP A 562 24.16 -20.08 -34.81
C ASP A 562 23.20 -20.77 -33.81
N ARG A 563 21.89 -20.78 -34.07
CA ARG A 563 20.85 -21.38 -33.20
C ARG A 563 19.71 -21.99 -34.03
N THR A 564 18.84 -22.73 -33.36
CA THR A 564 17.61 -23.26 -33.94
C THR A 564 16.77 -22.14 -34.56
N ALA A 565 16.42 -22.29 -35.83
CA ALA A 565 15.55 -21.37 -36.54
C ALA A 565 14.15 -21.29 -35.89
N PRO A 566 13.41 -20.19 -36.06
CA PRO A 566 11.98 -20.17 -35.79
C PRO A 566 11.26 -21.25 -36.60
N ARG A 567 10.20 -21.83 -36.03
CA ARG A 567 9.38 -22.87 -36.66
C ARG A 567 7.92 -22.45 -36.75
N VAL A 568 7.29 -22.63 -37.90
CA VAL A 568 5.87 -22.34 -38.15
C VAL A 568 5.20 -23.61 -38.69
N THR A 569 3.98 -23.92 -38.24
CA THR A 569 3.21 -25.08 -38.76
C THR A 569 1.99 -24.69 -39.59
N GLY A 570 1.55 -23.43 -39.54
CA GLY A 570 0.52 -22.88 -40.42
C GLY A 570 1.12 -22.23 -41.67
N SER A 571 0.36 -21.36 -42.33
CA SER A 571 0.85 -20.63 -43.49
C SER A 571 1.90 -19.58 -43.13
N VAL A 572 2.89 -19.38 -44.01
CA VAL A 572 3.95 -18.38 -43.88
C VAL A 572 3.81 -17.33 -44.97
N SER A 573 3.74 -16.06 -44.59
CA SER A 573 3.74 -14.90 -45.51
C SER A 573 4.82 -13.90 -45.13
N LEU A 574 5.68 -13.51 -46.09
CA LEU A 574 6.82 -12.63 -45.91
C LEU A 574 6.75 -11.42 -46.85
N ALA A 575 6.86 -10.22 -46.31
CA ALA A 575 6.99 -8.98 -47.09
C ALA A 575 8.05 -8.00 -46.57
N GLY A 576 8.57 -8.20 -45.35
CA GLY A 576 9.48 -7.28 -44.67
C GLY A 576 10.96 -7.68 -44.76
N SER A 577 11.80 -6.95 -44.02
CA SER A 577 13.26 -7.15 -44.03
C SER A 577 13.74 -8.38 -43.24
N LEU A 578 14.87 -8.96 -43.67
CA LEU A 578 15.62 -9.98 -42.91
C LEU A 578 16.88 -9.34 -42.32
N GLN A 579 17.21 -9.69 -41.08
CA GLN A 579 18.50 -9.42 -40.47
C GLN A 579 19.08 -10.73 -39.93
N LEU A 580 20.31 -11.03 -40.34
CA LEU A 580 21.05 -12.20 -39.85
C LEU A 580 21.96 -11.79 -38.68
N ALA A 581 22.11 -12.69 -37.71
CA ALA A 581 22.95 -12.50 -36.54
C ALA A 581 23.68 -13.79 -36.15
N GLY A 582 24.87 -13.65 -35.55
CA GLY A 582 25.74 -14.80 -35.26
C GLY A 582 26.51 -15.28 -36.50
N SER A 583 27.48 -16.16 -36.25
CA SER A 583 28.27 -16.81 -37.30
C SER A 583 27.74 -18.23 -37.55
N PRO A 584 27.59 -18.68 -38.80
CA PRO A 584 27.17 -20.05 -39.10
C PRO A 584 28.05 -21.08 -38.41
N ARG A 585 27.44 -22.16 -37.87
CA ARG A 585 28.18 -23.27 -37.25
C ARG A 585 28.89 -24.19 -38.25
N HIS A 586 28.53 -24.09 -39.53
CA HIS A 586 29.05 -24.87 -40.64
C HIS A 586 28.85 -24.11 -41.96
N THR A 587 29.53 -24.55 -43.01
CA THR A 587 29.38 -24.03 -44.38
C THR A 587 28.25 -24.70 -45.19
N GLY A 588 27.53 -25.67 -44.61
CA GLY A 588 26.35 -26.32 -45.21
C GLY A 588 25.10 -25.44 -45.23
N GLU A 589 23.97 -25.97 -45.73
CA GLU A 589 22.69 -25.26 -45.80
C GLU A 589 22.21 -24.79 -44.41
N ILE A 590 21.83 -23.52 -44.30
CA ILE A 590 21.39 -22.90 -43.03
C ILE A 590 19.90 -22.62 -43.11
N THR A 591 19.09 -23.29 -42.29
CA THR A 591 17.66 -22.95 -42.15
C THR A 591 17.51 -21.60 -41.44
N LEU A 592 16.77 -20.68 -42.05
CA LEU A 592 16.44 -19.37 -41.48
C LEU A 592 15.03 -19.30 -40.90
N LEU A 593 14.11 -20.08 -41.47
CA LEU A 593 12.74 -20.27 -41.01
C LEU A 593 12.30 -21.68 -41.41
N ASN A 594 11.96 -22.51 -40.41
CA ASN A 594 11.40 -23.83 -40.65
C ASN A 594 9.88 -23.70 -40.87
N ASN A 595 9.41 -24.06 -42.07
CA ASN A 595 8.01 -24.06 -42.46
C ASN A 595 7.50 -25.50 -42.46
N ALA A 596 7.22 -26.02 -41.27
CA ALA A 596 6.63 -27.35 -41.10
C ALA A 596 5.13 -27.42 -41.44
N GLY A 597 4.57 -26.39 -42.08
CA GLY A 597 3.27 -26.47 -42.75
C GLY A 597 3.36 -27.25 -44.07
N ARG A 598 2.21 -27.55 -44.68
CA ARG A 598 2.15 -28.18 -46.02
C ARG A 598 2.20 -27.17 -47.18
N GLY A 599 2.01 -25.89 -46.89
CA GLY A 599 1.96 -24.83 -47.90
C GLY A 599 3.35 -24.24 -48.21
N PRO A 600 3.51 -23.60 -49.39
CA PRO A 600 4.71 -22.84 -49.71
C PRO A 600 4.81 -21.58 -48.84
N VAL A 601 6.00 -21.00 -48.78
CA VAL A 601 6.18 -19.62 -48.30
C VAL A 601 5.61 -18.66 -49.35
N VAL A 602 4.76 -17.73 -48.91
CA VAL A 602 4.18 -16.70 -49.77
C VAL A 602 4.97 -15.40 -49.63
N GLY A 603 5.38 -14.82 -50.76
CA GLY A 603 6.23 -13.62 -50.79
C GLY A 603 7.70 -13.92 -50.46
N THR A 604 8.46 -12.86 -50.24
CA THR A 604 9.92 -12.89 -50.01
C THR A 604 10.31 -11.78 -49.06
N PHE A 605 11.47 -11.87 -48.41
CA PHE A 605 12.01 -10.72 -47.69
C PHE A 605 12.33 -9.57 -48.64
N THR A 606 12.19 -8.33 -48.18
CA THR A 606 12.46 -7.11 -48.96
C THR A 606 13.88 -7.12 -49.52
N GLY A 607 14.03 -6.99 -50.84
CA GLY A 607 15.31 -6.99 -51.53
C GLY A 607 15.97 -8.37 -51.73
N LEU A 608 15.37 -9.46 -51.22
CA LEU A 608 15.94 -10.81 -51.26
C LEU A 608 15.00 -11.76 -52.04
N ARG A 609 15.01 -11.66 -53.37
CA ARG A 609 14.29 -12.62 -54.25
C ARG A 609 14.93 -14.02 -54.17
N GLU A 610 14.21 -15.04 -54.63
CA GLU A 610 14.76 -16.39 -54.80
C GLU A 610 16.11 -16.34 -55.54
N GLY A 611 17.14 -17.00 -55.01
CA GLY A 611 18.48 -17.04 -55.58
C GLY A 611 19.40 -15.86 -55.21
N THR A 612 18.94 -14.84 -54.47
CA THR A 612 19.77 -13.68 -54.12
C THR A 612 21.03 -14.10 -53.33
N GLU A 613 22.22 -13.65 -53.77
CA GLU A 613 23.47 -13.94 -53.08
C GLU A 613 23.60 -13.15 -51.76
N LEU A 614 24.05 -13.83 -50.71
CA LEU A 614 24.38 -13.29 -49.40
C LEU A 614 25.73 -13.84 -48.94
N THR A 615 26.63 -12.97 -48.51
CA THR A 615 27.94 -13.36 -48.00
C THR A 615 27.92 -13.41 -46.47
N LEU A 616 28.27 -14.56 -45.89
CA LEU A 616 28.44 -14.73 -44.44
C LEU A 616 29.88 -15.20 -44.16
N GLY A 617 30.68 -14.32 -43.54
CA GLY A 617 32.12 -14.54 -43.43
C GLY A 617 32.75 -14.58 -44.83
N THR A 618 33.46 -15.66 -45.15
CA THR A 618 34.05 -15.91 -46.48
C THR A 618 33.15 -16.69 -47.43
N THR A 619 32.01 -17.22 -46.97
CA THR A 619 31.15 -18.11 -47.77
C THR A 619 29.99 -17.34 -48.39
N LYS A 620 29.80 -17.50 -49.70
CA LYS A 620 28.60 -17.04 -50.42
C LYS A 620 27.48 -18.08 -50.31
N TYR A 621 26.26 -17.60 -50.10
CA TYR A 621 25.04 -18.41 -50.10
C TYR A 621 23.99 -17.79 -51.02
N ALA A 622 23.16 -18.62 -51.65
CA ALA A 622 21.92 -18.18 -52.28
C ALA A 622 20.76 -18.40 -51.31
N ILE A 623 19.90 -17.40 -51.13
CA ILE A 623 18.65 -17.58 -50.38
C ILE A 623 17.62 -18.35 -51.22
N THR A 624 16.92 -19.30 -50.60
CA THR A 624 15.79 -20.01 -51.20
C THR A 624 14.60 -20.04 -50.25
N TYR A 625 13.39 -19.92 -50.79
CA TYR A 625 12.12 -20.06 -50.08
C TYR A 625 11.51 -21.46 -50.28
N ARG A 626 12.32 -22.39 -50.82
CA ARG A 626 12.00 -23.79 -51.14
C ARG A 626 13.11 -24.73 -50.65
N GLY A 627 13.81 -24.34 -49.58
CA GLY A 627 14.89 -25.11 -48.98
C GLY A 627 14.39 -26.21 -48.04
N GLY A 628 15.33 -26.92 -47.41
CA GLY A 628 15.04 -27.96 -46.40
C GLY A 628 13.99 -28.97 -46.87
N THR A 629 12.81 -28.99 -46.26
CA THR A 629 11.69 -29.89 -46.63
C THR A 629 10.98 -29.55 -47.96
N GLY A 630 11.51 -28.61 -48.75
CA GLY A 630 10.96 -28.15 -50.03
C GLY A 630 10.16 -26.84 -49.93
N ASN A 631 9.98 -26.33 -48.71
CA ASN A 631 9.22 -25.12 -48.40
C ASN A 631 9.79 -24.30 -47.23
N ASP A 632 10.99 -24.65 -46.72
CA ASP A 632 11.70 -23.85 -45.72
C ASP A 632 12.36 -22.61 -46.36
N VAL A 633 12.62 -21.58 -45.56
CA VAL A 633 13.53 -20.50 -45.99
C VAL A 633 14.94 -20.81 -45.52
N THR A 634 15.88 -20.96 -46.45
CA THR A 634 17.25 -21.38 -46.16
C THR A 634 18.29 -20.61 -46.96
N LEU A 635 19.55 -20.69 -46.51
CA LEU A 635 20.73 -20.23 -47.25
C LEU A 635 21.49 -21.46 -47.74
N LYS A 636 21.55 -21.65 -49.06
CA LYS A 636 22.30 -22.75 -49.70
C LYS A 636 23.68 -22.26 -50.14
N PRO A 637 24.79 -22.92 -49.76
CA PRO A 637 26.13 -22.46 -50.12
C PRO A 637 26.36 -22.52 -51.63
N ILE A 638 26.87 -21.42 -52.20
CA ILE A 638 27.24 -21.35 -53.61
C ILE A 638 28.61 -21.99 -53.76
N ARG A 639 28.66 -23.18 -54.36
CA ARG A 639 29.93 -23.83 -54.70
C ARG A 639 30.65 -22.99 -55.74
N ALA A 640 31.90 -22.62 -55.47
CA ALA A 640 32.75 -22.04 -56.49
C ALA A 640 32.87 -23.04 -57.65
N LYS A 641 32.67 -22.57 -58.89
CA LYS A 641 32.95 -23.37 -60.08
C LYS A 641 34.44 -23.69 -60.05
N ALA A 642 34.80 -24.97 -60.11
CA ALA A 642 36.21 -25.37 -60.12
C ALA A 642 36.95 -24.65 -61.26
N PRO A 643 38.20 -24.21 -61.07
CA PRO A 643 39.01 -23.68 -62.16
C PRO A 643 39.04 -24.72 -63.28
N ALA A 644 38.78 -24.29 -64.53
CA ALA A 644 38.87 -25.18 -65.66
C ALA A 644 40.32 -25.66 -65.79
N VAL A 645 40.55 -26.97 -65.62
CA VAL A 645 41.84 -27.59 -65.93
C VAL A 645 42.05 -27.42 -67.43
N ALA A 646 43.04 -26.63 -67.81
CA ALA A 646 43.44 -26.51 -69.20
C ALA A 646 43.94 -27.88 -69.71
N PRO A 647 43.51 -28.36 -70.89
CA PRO A 647 43.96 -29.64 -71.41
C PRO A 647 45.45 -29.60 -71.75
N ASN A 648 46.19 -30.64 -71.35
CA ASN A 648 47.59 -30.81 -71.71
C ASN A 648 47.76 -30.81 -73.24
N ARG A 649 48.62 -29.93 -73.74
CA ARG A 649 49.12 -29.98 -75.12
C ARG A 649 50.29 -30.96 -75.19
N PRO A 650 50.34 -31.91 -76.15
CA PRO A 650 51.42 -32.89 -76.23
C PRO A 650 52.73 -32.24 -76.67
N THR A 651 53.83 -32.84 -76.22
CA THR A 651 55.21 -32.49 -76.58
C THR A 651 55.50 -32.80 -78.05
N GLY A 652 56.03 -31.80 -78.77
CA GLY A 652 56.61 -31.94 -80.11
C GLY A 652 57.85 -31.07 -80.17
N ASP A 653 58.98 -31.68 -80.52
CA ASP A 653 60.34 -31.11 -80.46
C ASP A 653 60.69 -30.38 -81.77
N THR A 654 61.50 -29.30 -81.69
CA THR A 654 62.60 -29.01 -82.63
C THR A 654 63.36 -27.72 -82.28
N THR A 655 64.66 -27.89 -81.99
CA THR A 655 65.81 -27.06 -82.39
C THR A 655 66.00 -25.63 -81.84
N ALA A 656 67.26 -25.34 -81.50
CA ALA A 656 67.74 -24.10 -80.89
C ALA A 656 68.57 -23.23 -81.85
N VAL A 657 68.63 -21.92 -81.59
CA VAL A 657 69.78 -21.03 -81.87
C VAL A 657 69.84 -19.97 -80.76
N ALA A 658 71.05 -19.56 -80.36
CA ALA A 658 71.34 -18.53 -79.35
C ALA A 658 72.22 -17.41 -79.99
N PRO A 659 72.80 -16.48 -79.21
CA PRO A 659 72.18 -15.47 -78.34
C PRO A 659 72.49 -14.03 -78.86
N THR A 660 71.95 -12.98 -78.24
CA THR A 660 72.53 -11.62 -78.32
C THR A 660 72.02 -10.73 -77.18
N ALA A 661 72.74 -9.67 -76.86
CA ALA A 661 72.64 -8.97 -75.57
C ALA A 661 72.29 -7.47 -75.66
N ALA A 662 71.92 -6.95 -74.49
CA ALA A 662 72.15 -5.59 -73.99
C ALA A 662 71.17 -4.43 -74.31
N THR A 663 71.08 -3.55 -73.30
CA THR A 663 70.41 -2.23 -73.25
C THR A 663 68.87 -2.24 -73.27
N GLY A 664 68.15 -1.40 -72.51
CA GLY A 664 68.53 -0.46 -71.45
C GLY A 664 67.33 0.43 -71.09
N GLY A 665 67.22 0.90 -69.83
CA GLY A 665 66.17 1.87 -69.45
C GLY A 665 65.68 1.80 -67.99
N TRP A 666 65.96 2.84 -67.22
CA TRP A 666 65.31 3.12 -65.92
C TRP A 666 63.87 3.68 -66.17
N SER A 667 62.93 3.80 -65.22
CA SER A 667 63.12 4.37 -63.88
C SER A 667 61.86 4.37 -62.95
N TYR A 668 62.11 4.52 -61.63
CA TYR A 668 61.27 5.05 -60.52
C TYR A 668 59.87 4.46 -60.20
N ARG A 669 59.71 3.75 -59.05
CA ARG A 669 59.31 4.21 -57.67
C ARG A 669 57.80 4.52 -57.54
N SER A 670 57.05 4.10 -56.51
CA SER A 670 57.29 3.96 -55.04
C SER A 670 56.35 2.87 -54.43
N ALA A 671 56.65 2.08 -53.39
CA ALA A 671 57.00 2.34 -51.97
C ALA A 671 55.88 3.06 -51.17
N GLY A 672 55.39 2.61 -50.00
CA GLY A 672 55.72 1.45 -49.13
C GLY A 672 54.47 0.89 -48.38
N LEU A 673 54.51 -0.32 -47.78
CA LEU A 673 54.89 -0.66 -46.38
C LEU A 673 54.06 0.11 -45.31
N VAL A 674 53.15 -0.47 -44.50
CA VAL A 674 53.15 -1.64 -43.56
C VAL A 674 53.73 -1.35 -42.16
N ALA A 675 52.84 -1.35 -41.14
CA ALA A 675 53.01 -1.75 -39.72
C ALA A 675 51.59 -1.66 -39.08
N VAL A 676 50.98 -2.63 -38.37
CA VAL A 676 51.34 -3.63 -37.34
C VAL A 676 51.39 -3.07 -35.89
N ALA A 677 50.39 -3.52 -35.09
CA ALA A 677 50.23 -3.66 -33.62
C ALA A 677 51.27 -3.04 -32.63
N ALA A 678 50.91 -2.57 -31.43
CA ALA A 678 50.27 -3.36 -30.36
C ALA A 678 49.80 -2.52 -29.12
N VAL A 679 49.34 -3.22 -28.07
CA VAL A 679 48.66 -2.76 -26.83
C VAL A 679 49.62 -2.42 -25.67
N VAL A 680 49.31 -1.40 -24.84
CA VAL A 680 49.54 -1.39 -23.36
C VAL A 680 48.46 -0.53 -22.66
N VAL A 681 48.09 -0.91 -21.43
CA VAL A 681 47.15 -0.25 -20.48
C VAL A 681 47.94 0.36 -19.30
N VAL A 682 47.50 1.49 -18.73
CA VAL A 682 47.55 1.78 -17.26
C VAL A 682 46.72 3.03 -16.88
N LEU A 683 46.28 3.08 -15.62
CA LEU A 683 45.39 4.07 -14.99
C LEU A 683 46.08 5.39 -14.60
N GLY A 684 45.29 6.47 -14.45
CA GLY A 684 45.71 7.71 -13.78
C GLY A 684 44.55 8.65 -13.45
N LEU A 685 44.31 8.94 -12.16
CA LEU A 685 43.34 9.95 -11.71
C LEU A 685 43.91 11.38 -11.83
N VAL A 686 43.02 12.35 -12.08
CA VAL A 686 42.93 13.74 -11.54
C VAL A 686 41.86 14.45 -12.40
N GLY A 687 40.89 15.24 -11.91
CA GLY A 687 40.69 15.71 -10.53
C GLY A 687 40.78 17.24 -10.41
N PHE A 688 39.97 18.01 -11.15
CA PHE A 688 39.90 19.47 -10.92
C PHE A 688 38.50 20.07 -10.89
N ARG A 689 38.28 20.92 -9.88
CA ARG A 689 37.05 21.68 -9.62
C ARG A 689 37.01 22.96 -10.46
N ARG A 690 35.82 23.48 -10.76
CA ARG A 690 35.57 24.93 -10.64
C ARG A 690 34.13 25.24 -10.23
N ARG A 691 33.99 25.85 -9.04
CA ARG A 691 32.80 26.53 -8.51
C ARG A 691 33.06 28.03 -8.58
N LEU A 692 32.08 28.83 -9.01
CA LEU A 692 31.77 30.20 -8.56
C LEU A 692 30.32 30.50 -9.03
N ARG A 693 29.34 30.89 -8.18
CA ARG A 693 29.13 32.15 -7.42
C ARG A 693 29.18 33.39 -8.34
N ARG A 694 28.26 34.38 -8.34
CA ARG A 694 27.06 34.75 -7.52
C ARG A 694 25.82 34.88 -8.48
N ARG A 695 24.65 35.53 -8.26
CA ARG A 695 24.08 36.39 -7.19
C ARG A 695 22.52 36.27 -7.14
N ASN A 696 21.92 37.07 -6.25
CA ASN A 696 20.50 37.38 -5.98
C ASN A 696 19.74 37.97 -7.21
N SER A 697 18.41 38.16 -7.24
CA SER A 697 17.49 38.56 -6.14
C SER A 697 15.98 38.29 -6.40
N SER A 698 15.16 38.43 -5.33
CA SER A 698 13.81 39.07 -5.24
C SER A 698 12.71 38.80 -6.30
N SER A 699 11.40 38.84 -6.01
CA SER A 699 10.56 38.77 -4.81
C SER A 699 9.10 39.01 -5.23
N ARG A 700 8.13 38.30 -4.64
CA ARG A 700 6.66 38.58 -4.66
C ARG A 700 5.95 38.56 -6.03
N GLY A 701 4.80 37.89 -6.02
CA GLY A 701 3.82 37.70 -7.08
C GLY A 701 2.83 36.66 -6.57
#